data_AF-A0A246BA41-F1
#
_entry.id   AF-A0A246BA41-F1
#
_cell.length_a   1.000
_cell.length_b   1.000
_cell.length_c   1.000
_cell.angle_alpha   90.00
_cell.angle_beta   90.00
_cell.angle_gamma   90.00
#
_symmetry.space_group_name_H-M   'P 1'
#
loop_
_entity.id
_entity.type
_entity.pdbx_description
1 polymer ?
#
loop_
_entity_poly.entity_id
_entity_poly.type
_entity_poly.pdbx_seq_one_letter_code
_entity_poly.pdbx_strand_id
1 'polypeptide(L)'
;MTFAQIILPLNLAGTFTYKVPDDLVEILQPGMRVLVSFRGKKIYTGIVTEIHDRKPENFVPKEILNILDDSPILPEEQIAFWQWISEYYLCNLGEIYRYAFPSSLKLESETYLKLKPNITVDFQNLDVNEMYLIQALEVRQLINLTEIEAFIPKKEIVKTINSLIDLQYIEIDEKIAEKYRAKEVAYLKINEVEISKRKIPEILLELKRSPKQQELFLYLLEKHTENPEKDLKKSEVFEVGNFSQPQLKSLVEKNLVQEYYLQKDRLEVYDGEIENIEKLTETQLQSKKEIDEAFEIGKNVLLHGVTSSGKTHIYLEKIEETVSEGKNVLFLLPEIALTKQIVQRLEKKYGKELGFYHQKLTDFEKVEVWRKIKNNQLKILIGTRNSLFLPFSNLGLVVVDEEHDSAYKPREVSPFFNAKDAAQVLAKLYHAPVILGSATPSVESYYLAKTEKLKYIFLSERFGKVKLPEFELINFKEAQDSKKVIGNFSLQLISEIKTELERKKQTMILHNRRGYANVVECESCGYVNYCSNCDVVMTYHKFSNEMKCHYCGQKSAKPKVCPKCHSENLNERGVGVEQVHEEVSRLFPDSEVDRMDVDSMRKKFAYEKLYEKIESGETDILVGTQMISKGLDFDNIELVAIPRADSMLYVQDFRAEERAFQLITQVSGRAGRISGEGKVLIQTYNPQHSVFQLIKDNNQEKIYRHFLEERKKFLYPPFVKLIMIELKHRKEDKVNRASQFLGSILRKYLPEECILGPEKSPIGKLNLMYQYQILLKFPRGKKYKEFKNILLQSFDEFEEITAYQSIKKLIFVDF
;
A
#
# COMPACT_ATOMS: atom_id res chain seq x y z
N MET A 1 -42.63 11.34 -6.06
CA MET A 1 -41.99 10.03 -5.86
C MET A 1 -40.51 10.27 -5.93
N THR A 2 -39.81 9.96 -4.86
CA THR A 2 -38.40 10.27 -4.70
C THR A 2 -37.55 9.03 -4.98
N PHE A 3 -36.40 9.23 -5.62
CA PHE A 3 -35.47 8.18 -6.04
C PHE A 3 -34.07 8.52 -5.54
N ALA A 4 -33.24 7.49 -5.36
CA ALA A 4 -31.86 7.62 -4.94
C ALA A 4 -30.92 6.92 -5.91
N GLN A 5 -29.78 7.55 -6.21
CA GLN A 5 -28.66 6.94 -6.89
C GLN A 5 -27.73 6.30 -5.86
N ILE A 6 -27.42 5.01 -6.05
CA ILE A 6 -26.70 4.20 -5.08
C ILE A 6 -25.46 3.57 -5.74
N ILE A 7 -24.29 3.78 -5.13
CA ILE A 7 -23.07 3.05 -5.46
C ILE A 7 -23.13 1.68 -4.79
N LEU A 8 -22.91 0.62 -5.57
CA LEU A 8 -22.78 -0.74 -5.05
C LEU A 8 -21.31 -1.19 -5.12
N PRO A 9 -20.86 -2.10 -4.24
CA PRO A 9 -19.47 -2.61 -4.22
C PRO A 9 -19.22 -3.63 -5.36
N LEU A 10 -19.70 -3.33 -6.56
CA LEU A 10 -19.68 -4.19 -7.73
C LEU A 10 -18.79 -3.58 -8.81
N ASN A 11 -18.16 -4.43 -9.63
CA ASN A 11 -17.40 -3.95 -10.79
C ASN A 11 -18.33 -3.66 -11.98
N LEU A 12 -19.26 -2.72 -11.80
CA LEU A 12 -20.22 -2.29 -12.81
C LEU A 12 -20.14 -0.77 -12.96
N ALA A 13 -20.43 -0.28 -14.16
CA ALA A 13 -20.38 1.13 -14.47
C ALA A 13 -21.48 1.92 -13.76
N GLY A 14 -21.12 3.09 -13.22
CA GLY A 14 -22.05 4.08 -12.68
C GLY A 14 -22.72 3.73 -11.35
N THR A 15 -23.88 4.35 -11.14
CA THR A 15 -24.77 4.18 -9.97
C THR A 15 -26.05 3.46 -10.37
N PHE A 16 -26.79 2.98 -9.38
CA PHE A 16 -28.06 2.30 -9.59
C PHE A 16 -29.20 3.06 -8.94
N THR A 17 -30.31 3.22 -9.67
CA THR A 17 -31.48 3.96 -9.20
C THR A 17 -32.44 3.07 -8.42
N TYR A 18 -32.80 3.48 -7.22
CA TYR A 18 -33.79 2.84 -6.37
C TYR A 18 -34.88 3.85 -5.97
N LYS A 19 -36.09 3.35 -5.73
CA LYS A 19 -37.18 4.16 -5.17
C LYS A 19 -36.96 4.32 -3.67
N VAL A 20 -37.15 5.53 -3.17
CA VAL A 20 -37.11 5.83 -1.72
C VAL A 20 -38.53 5.61 -1.18
N PRO A 21 -38.72 4.69 -0.20
CA PRO A 21 -39.97 4.54 0.53
C PRO A 21 -40.38 5.84 1.23
N ASP A 22 -41.69 6.13 1.31
CA ASP A 22 -42.21 7.41 1.81
C ASP A 22 -41.78 7.70 3.27
N ASP A 23 -41.61 6.65 4.08
CA ASP A 23 -41.13 6.70 5.46
C ASP A 23 -39.63 7.04 5.58
N LEU A 24 -38.86 6.86 4.51
CA LEU A 24 -37.43 7.12 4.49
C LEU A 24 -37.06 8.46 3.82
N VAL A 25 -38.01 9.14 3.16
CA VAL A 25 -37.74 10.35 2.37
C VAL A 25 -37.15 11.49 3.21
N GLU A 26 -37.65 11.69 4.43
CA GLU A 26 -37.19 12.79 5.30
C GLU A 26 -35.85 12.49 6.00
N ILE A 27 -35.49 11.21 6.12
CA ILE A 27 -34.31 10.76 6.86
C ILE A 27 -33.11 10.61 5.92
N LEU A 28 -33.36 10.11 4.70
CA LEU A 28 -32.31 9.72 3.78
C LEU A 28 -31.50 10.93 3.29
N GLN A 29 -30.18 10.83 3.40
CA GLN A 29 -29.26 11.85 2.92
C GLN A 29 -28.14 11.22 2.07
N PRO A 30 -27.56 11.97 1.10
CA PRO A 30 -26.33 11.56 0.44
C PRO A 30 -25.24 11.21 1.46
N GLY A 31 -24.45 10.17 1.16
CA GLY A 31 -23.40 9.67 2.05
C GLY A 31 -23.86 8.68 3.12
N MET A 32 -25.16 8.40 3.23
CA MET A 32 -25.68 7.32 4.09
C MET A 32 -25.57 5.95 3.41
N ARG A 33 -25.38 4.90 4.21
CA ARG A 33 -25.47 3.51 3.74
C ARG A 33 -26.90 3.03 3.76
N VAL A 34 -27.22 2.26 2.74
CA VAL A 34 -28.54 1.65 2.55
C VAL A 34 -28.43 0.19 2.15
N LEU A 35 -29.37 -0.62 2.60
CA LEU A 35 -29.52 -2.00 2.15
C LEU A 35 -30.41 -2.03 0.92
N VAL A 36 -29.92 -2.67 -0.15
CA VAL A 36 -30.68 -2.82 -1.40
C VAL A 36 -30.49 -4.22 -1.99
N SER A 37 -31.49 -4.69 -2.74
CA SER A 37 -31.40 -5.96 -3.45
C SER A 37 -30.97 -5.79 -4.90
N PHE A 38 -29.99 -6.56 -5.36
CA PHE A 38 -29.46 -6.46 -6.72
C PHE A 38 -29.56 -7.80 -7.47
N ARG A 39 -30.08 -7.79 -8.70
CA ARG A 39 -30.21 -8.96 -9.62
C ARG A 39 -30.68 -10.26 -8.93
N GLY A 40 -31.76 -10.19 -8.15
CA GLY A 40 -32.32 -11.33 -7.40
C GLY A 40 -32.58 -10.98 -5.94
N LYS A 41 -32.32 -11.94 -5.04
CA LYS A 41 -32.44 -11.81 -3.58
C LYS A 41 -31.17 -11.33 -2.87
N LYS A 42 -30.04 -11.19 -3.56
CA LYS A 42 -28.78 -10.74 -2.94
C LYS A 42 -28.90 -9.31 -2.43
N ILE A 43 -28.50 -9.11 -1.19
CA ILE A 43 -28.57 -7.82 -0.51
C ILE A 43 -27.15 -7.25 -0.41
N TYR A 44 -27.00 -6.01 -0.82
CA TYR A 44 -25.75 -5.27 -0.73
C TYR A 44 -25.94 -4.04 0.13
N THR A 45 -24.90 -3.67 0.87
CA THR A 45 -24.75 -2.32 1.38
C THR A 45 -24.31 -1.42 0.24
N GLY A 46 -25.14 -0.45 -0.11
CA GLY A 46 -24.79 0.64 -1.02
C GLY A 46 -24.61 1.97 -0.29
N ILE A 47 -24.02 2.95 -0.97
CA ILE A 47 -23.91 4.32 -0.49
C ILE A 47 -24.75 5.22 -1.39
N VAL A 48 -25.60 6.05 -0.80
CA VAL A 48 -26.41 7.03 -1.52
C VAL A 48 -25.52 8.18 -1.99
N THR A 49 -25.61 8.55 -3.26
CA THR A 49 -24.85 9.67 -3.85
C THR A 49 -25.70 10.86 -4.21
N GLU A 50 -26.94 10.63 -4.62
CA GLU A 50 -27.87 11.67 -5.08
C GLU A 50 -29.30 11.23 -4.74
N ILE A 51 -30.14 12.19 -4.36
CA ILE A 51 -31.58 12.01 -4.20
C ILE A 51 -32.28 12.93 -5.21
N HIS A 52 -33.24 12.41 -5.96
CA HIS A 52 -33.91 13.15 -7.03
C HIS A 52 -35.35 12.66 -7.30
N ASP A 53 -36.15 13.49 -7.96
CA ASP A 53 -37.55 13.14 -8.33
C ASP A 53 -37.71 12.66 -9.79
N ARG A 54 -36.59 12.48 -10.51
CA ARG A 54 -36.58 11.99 -11.89
C ARG A 54 -36.98 10.51 -11.96
N LYS A 55 -38.17 10.22 -12.48
CA LYS A 55 -38.68 8.85 -12.66
C LYS A 55 -37.94 8.15 -13.81
N PRO A 56 -37.39 6.94 -13.62
CA PRO A 56 -36.79 6.19 -14.72
C PRO A 56 -37.86 5.75 -15.73
N GLU A 57 -37.57 5.93 -17.02
CA GLU A 57 -38.50 5.61 -18.12
C GLU A 57 -38.45 4.12 -18.53
N ASN A 58 -37.26 3.51 -18.47
CA ASN A 58 -36.97 2.23 -19.11
C ASN A 58 -37.04 1.02 -18.16
N PHE A 59 -37.29 1.22 -16.86
CA PHE A 59 -37.36 0.14 -15.88
C PHE A 59 -38.15 0.56 -14.64
N VAL A 60 -38.65 -0.43 -13.90
CA VAL A 60 -39.27 -0.23 -12.59
C VAL A 60 -38.19 -0.34 -11.51
N PRO A 61 -37.89 0.74 -10.76
CA PRO A 61 -36.88 0.69 -9.72
C PRO A 61 -37.39 -0.11 -8.52
N LYS A 62 -36.50 -0.92 -7.94
CA LYS A 62 -36.75 -1.56 -6.64
C LYS A 62 -36.69 -0.52 -5.52
N GLU A 63 -37.30 -0.83 -4.40
CA GLU A 63 -37.25 0.01 -3.20
C GLU A 63 -35.99 -0.23 -2.37
N ILE A 64 -35.56 0.80 -1.64
CA ILE A 64 -34.56 0.69 -0.59
C ILE A 64 -35.14 -0.15 0.56
N LEU A 65 -34.37 -1.13 1.04
CA LEU A 65 -34.83 -2.05 2.10
C LEU A 65 -34.70 -1.44 3.49
N ASN A 66 -33.59 -0.75 3.77
CA ASN A 66 -33.32 -0.11 5.05
C ASN A 66 -32.18 0.92 4.94
N ILE A 67 -32.14 1.88 5.86
CA ILE A 67 -30.99 2.77 6.12
C ILE A 67 -30.18 2.16 7.26
N LEU A 68 -28.85 2.19 7.16
CA LEU A 68 -27.95 1.60 8.16
C LEU A 68 -27.30 2.63 9.10
N ASP A 69 -27.52 3.91 8.85
CA ASP A 69 -26.83 5.01 9.53
C ASP A 69 -27.83 6.10 9.95
N ASP A 70 -27.61 6.67 11.13
CA ASP A 70 -28.39 7.82 11.62
C ASP A 70 -27.95 9.15 10.97
N SER A 71 -26.72 9.18 10.40
CA SER A 71 -26.14 10.35 9.74
C SER A 71 -25.19 9.94 8.63
N PRO A 72 -24.95 10.80 7.61
CA PRO A 72 -24.02 10.51 6.53
C PRO A 72 -22.66 10.04 7.06
N ILE A 73 -22.18 8.92 6.54
CA ILE A 73 -20.87 8.37 6.93
C ILE A 73 -19.75 8.82 5.98
N LEU A 74 -20.13 9.31 4.81
CA LEU A 74 -19.23 9.79 3.77
C LEU A 74 -19.59 11.25 3.46
N PRO A 75 -18.69 12.21 3.70
CA PRO A 75 -18.90 13.62 3.37
C PRO A 75 -19.13 13.83 1.86
N GLU A 76 -19.78 14.93 1.50
CA GLU A 76 -20.05 15.28 0.09
C GLU A 76 -18.75 15.45 -0.71
N GLU A 77 -17.72 16.03 -0.10
CA GLU A 77 -16.40 16.20 -0.70
C GLU A 77 -15.75 14.84 -1.03
N GLN A 78 -15.97 13.82 -0.19
CA GLN A 78 -15.50 12.46 -0.48
C GLN A 78 -16.29 11.79 -1.60
N ILE A 79 -17.61 12.02 -1.68
CA ILE A 79 -18.41 11.53 -2.81
C ILE A 79 -17.93 12.17 -4.12
N ALA A 80 -17.72 13.48 -4.14
CA ALA A 80 -17.18 14.21 -5.27
C ALA A 80 -15.76 13.73 -5.64
N PHE A 81 -14.93 13.42 -4.64
CA PHE A 81 -13.61 12.85 -4.85
C PHE A 81 -13.68 11.46 -5.53
N TRP A 82 -14.59 10.59 -5.10
CA TRP A 82 -14.77 9.27 -5.71
C TRP A 82 -15.27 9.39 -7.15
N GLN A 83 -16.19 10.31 -7.43
CA GLN A 83 -16.63 10.63 -8.79
C GLN A 83 -15.47 11.11 -9.65
N TRP A 84 -14.67 12.05 -9.15
CA TRP A 84 -13.49 12.53 -9.87
C TRP A 84 -12.50 11.40 -10.15
N ILE A 85 -12.21 10.51 -9.20
CA ILE A 85 -11.32 9.35 -9.44
C ILE A 85 -11.91 8.44 -10.52
N SER A 86 -13.21 8.13 -10.44
CA SER A 86 -13.90 7.27 -11.42
C SER A 86 -13.80 7.83 -12.83
N GLU A 87 -14.19 9.09 -12.99
CA GLU A 87 -14.14 9.80 -14.27
C GLU A 87 -12.71 9.96 -14.76
N TYR A 88 -11.79 10.40 -13.90
CA TYR A 88 -10.42 10.72 -14.28
C TYR A 88 -9.59 9.47 -14.64
N TYR A 89 -9.66 8.42 -13.82
CA TYR A 89 -8.91 7.18 -14.02
C TYR A 89 -9.66 6.11 -14.81
N LEU A 90 -10.89 6.40 -15.29
CA LEU A 90 -11.70 5.48 -16.09
C LEU A 90 -11.94 4.14 -15.37
N CYS A 91 -12.25 4.23 -14.08
CA CYS A 91 -12.54 3.08 -13.22
C CYS A 91 -13.95 3.18 -12.64
N ASN A 92 -14.50 2.06 -12.16
CA ASN A 92 -15.87 2.02 -11.69
C ASN A 92 -15.98 2.49 -10.23
N LEU A 93 -17.05 3.23 -9.91
CA LEU A 93 -17.33 3.68 -8.53
C LEU A 93 -17.38 2.52 -7.53
N GLY A 94 -17.88 1.36 -7.92
CA GLY A 94 -17.89 0.18 -7.04
C GLY A 94 -16.51 -0.45 -6.81
N GLU A 95 -15.53 -0.23 -7.69
CA GLU A 95 -14.12 -0.57 -7.42
C GLU A 95 -13.52 0.37 -6.38
N ILE A 96 -13.79 1.67 -6.53
CA ILE A 96 -13.37 2.69 -5.55
C ILE A 96 -14.00 2.40 -4.20
N TYR A 97 -15.31 2.11 -4.14
CA TYR A 97 -15.99 1.77 -2.89
C TYR A 97 -15.35 0.54 -2.22
N ARG A 98 -15.03 -0.50 -3.00
CA ARG A 98 -14.36 -1.69 -2.45
C ARG A 98 -12.97 -1.37 -1.89
N TYR A 99 -12.23 -0.50 -2.57
CA TYR A 99 -10.88 -0.11 -2.17
C TYR A 99 -10.86 0.83 -0.95
N ALA A 100 -11.74 1.81 -0.94
CA ALA A 100 -11.83 2.89 0.05
C ALA A 100 -12.36 2.39 1.39
N PHE A 101 -13.41 1.56 1.35
CA PHE A 101 -14.23 1.29 2.52
C PHE A 101 -13.83 -0.02 3.22
N PRO A 102 -13.64 -0.03 4.55
CA PRO A 102 -13.34 -1.25 5.31
C PRO A 102 -14.36 -2.36 5.05
N SER A 103 -13.89 -3.59 4.91
CA SER A 103 -14.76 -4.72 4.54
C SER A 103 -15.78 -5.06 5.63
N SER A 104 -15.44 -4.86 6.91
CA SER A 104 -16.34 -5.11 8.04
C SER A 104 -17.49 -4.10 8.17
N LEU A 105 -17.39 -2.95 7.49
CA LEU A 105 -18.49 -1.97 7.41
C LEU A 105 -19.44 -2.24 6.23
N LYS A 106 -19.10 -3.18 5.34
CA LYS A 106 -19.95 -3.62 4.23
C LYS A 106 -20.81 -4.77 4.75
N LEU A 107 -22.04 -4.45 5.17
CA LEU A 107 -23.06 -5.45 5.46
C LEU A 107 -23.53 -6.04 4.12
N GLU A 108 -22.92 -7.15 3.71
CA GLU A 108 -23.34 -7.90 2.53
C GLU A 108 -24.08 -9.16 2.99
N SER A 109 -25.11 -9.58 2.24
CA SER A 109 -25.70 -10.89 2.51
C SER A 109 -24.64 -11.96 2.27
N GLU A 110 -24.41 -12.78 3.28
CA GLU A 110 -23.66 -14.00 3.10
C GLU A 110 -24.61 -15.04 2.50
N THR A 111 -24.15 -15.68 1.44
CA THR A 111 -24.82 -16.81 0.84
C THR A 111 -24.68 -18.01 1.79
N TYR A 112 -25.78 -18.40 2.42
CA TYR A 112 -25.92 -19.63 3.17
C TYR A 112 -26.62 -20.68 2.30
N LEU A 113 -26.19 -21.92 2.47
CA LEU A 113 -26.92 -23.08 1.96
C LEU A 113 -27.79 -23.62 3.08
N LYS A 114 -28.99 -24.05 2.73
CA LYS A 114 -29.95 -24.68 3.61
C LYS A 114 -30.50 -25.93 2.95
N LEU A 115 -30.79 -26.96 3.73
CA LEU A 115 -31.62 -28.07 3.26
C LEU A 115 -33.05 -27.59 3.05
N LYS A 116 -33.67 -28.01 1.94
CA LYS A 116 -35.09 -27.78 1.76
C LYS A 116 -35.89 -28.52 2.83
N PRO A 117 -37.00 -27.95 3.31
CA PRO A 117 -37.84 -28.63 4.29
C PRO A 117 -38.49 -29.89 3.68
N ASN A 118 -38.55 -30.97 4.47
CA ASN A 118 -39.22 -32.24 4.15
C ASN A 118 -38.62 -33.04 2.98
N ILE A 119 -37.29 -32.96 2.75
CA ILE A 119 -36.64 -33.81 1.75
C ILE A 119 -36.19 -35.15 2.36
N THR A 120 -36.21 -36.19 1.54
CA THR A 120 -35.54 -37.47 1.82
C THR A 120 -34.31 -37.54 0.93
N VAL A 121 -33.11 -37.48 1.51
CA VAL A 121 -31.86 -37.54 0.76
C VAL A 121 -31.51 -38.99 0.45
N ASP A 122 -31.31 -39.31 -0.83
CA ASP A 122 -30.73 -40.59 -1.24
C ASP A 122 -29.20 -40.50 -1.28
N PHE A 123 -28.55 -40.98 -0.23
CA PHE A 123 -27.10 -40.97 -0.10
C PHE A 123 -26.37 -41.92 -1.06
N GLN A 124 -27.05 -42.86 -1.72
CA GLN A 124 -26.40 -43.81 -2.63
C GLN A 124 -26.01 -43.16 -3.97
N ASN A 125 -26.67 -42.05 -4.32
CA ASN A 125 -26.49 -41.35 -5.59
C ASN A 125 -25.70 -40.04 -5.45
N LEU A 126 -25.13 -39.77 -4.26
CA LEU A 126 -24.32 -38.58 -4.01
C LEU A 126 -22.83 -38.88 -4.15
N ASP A 127 -22.08 -37.93 -4.68
CA ASP A 127 -20.63 -37.95 -4.60
C ASP A 127 -20.13 -37.65 -3.17
N VAL A 128 -18.84 -37.88 -2.93
CA VAL A 128 -18.23 -37.75 -1.60
C VAL A 128 -18.37 -36.33 -1.03
N ASN A 129 -18.22 -35.30 -1.87
CA ASN A 129 -18.31 -33.91 -1.45
C ASN A 129 -19.77 -33.48 -1.23
N GLU A 130 -20.68 -33.96 -2.07
CA GLU A 130 -22.12 -33.78 -1.94
C GLU A 130 -22.63 -34.37 -0.62
N MET A 131 -22.19 -35.59 -0.29
CA MET A 131 -22.52 -36.25 0.97
C MET A 131 -22.00 -35.45 2.18
N TYR A 132 -20.75 -34.99 2.15
CA TYR A 132 -20.21 -34.16 3.24
C TYR A 132 -20.99 -32.87 3.44
N LEU A 133 -21.38 -32.20 2.35
CA LEU A 133 -22.14 -30.95 2.43
C LEU A 133 -23.54 -31.17 3.01
N ILE A 134 -24.24 -32.23 2.60
CA ILE A 134 -25.55 -32.58 3.15
C ILE A 134 -25.46 -32.93 4.64
N GLN A 135 -24.50 -33.78 5.04
CA GLN A 135 -24.31 -34.14 6.45
C GLN A 135 -24.00 -32.91 7.32
N ALA A 136 -23.17 -32.00 6.81
CA ALA A 136 -22.89 -30.76 7.50
C ALA A 136 -24.16 -29.91 7.66
N LEU A 137 -25.00 -29.83 6.62
CA LEU A 137 -26.26 -29.10 6.65
C LEU A 137 -27.32 -29.74 7.55
N GLU A 138 -27.34 -31.07 7.72
CA GLU A 138 -28.23 -31.75 8.68
C GLU A 138 -27.89 -31.35 10.13
N VAL A 139 -26.60 -31.17 10.44
CA VAL A 139 -26.14 -30.78 11.78
C VAL A 139 -26.32 -29.29 12.03
N ARG A 140 -25.89 -28.43 11.09
CA ARG A 140 -25.84 -26.97 11.30
C ARG A 140 -27.07 -26.22 10.80
N GLN A 141 -27.95 -26.88 10.02
CA GLN A 141 -29.13 -26.32 9.32
C GLN A 141 -28.81 -25.26 8.26
N LEU A 142 -27.79 -24.43 8.48
CA LEU A 142 -27.31 -23.37 7.59
C LEU A 142 -25.79 -23.34 7.58
N ILE A 143 -25.17 -23.28 6.41
CA ILE A 143 -23.71 -23.21 6.25
C ILE A 143 -23.35 -22.17 5.19
N ASN A 144 -22.38 -21.28 5.48
CA ASN A 144 -21.88 -20.31 4.50
C ASN A 144 -20.72 -20.87 3.65
N LEU A 145 -20.42 -20.21 2.54
CA LEU A 145 -19.38 -20.67 1.60
C LEU A 145 -17.98 -20.81 2.25
N THR A 146 -17.62 -19.95 3.19
CA THR A 146 -16.32 -20.01 3.89
C THR A 146 -16.18 -21.23 4.80
N GLU A 147 -17.26 -21.66 5.44
CA GLU A 147 -17.27 -22.87 6.26
C GLU A 147 -17.12 -24.13 5.39
N ILE A 148 -17.67 -24.11 4.16
CA ILE A 148 -17.52 -25.21 3.20
C ILE A 148 -16.06 -25.39 2.77
N GLU A 149 -15.29 -24.29 2.65
CA GLU A 149 -13.87 -24.36 2.30
C GLU A 149 -13.03 -25.16 3.30
N ALA A 150 -13.51 -25.36 4.53
CA ALA A 150 -12.81 -26.15 5.54
C ALA A 150 -12.79 -27.66 5.22
N PHE A 151 -13.75 -28.15 4.43
CA PHE A 151 -13.91 -29.57 4.15
C PHE A 151 -14.12 -29.92 2.66
N ILE A 152 -14.37 -28.95 1.78
CA ILE A 152 -14.44 -29.17 0.32
C ILE A 152 -13.40 -28.29 -0.39
N PRO A 153 -12.58 -28.84 -1.32
CA PRO A 153 -11.63 -28.06 -2.09
C PRO A 153 -12.30 -26.94 -2.90
N LYS A 154 -11.76 -25.70 -2.85
CA LYS A 154 -12.32 -24.51 -3.53
C LYS A 154 -12.74 -24.70 -4.99
N LYS A 155 -12.04 -25.57 -5.74
CA LYS A 155 -12.33 -25.82 -7.16
C LYS A 155 -13.61 -26.64 -7.38
N GLU A 156 -14.03 -27.42 -6.37
CA GLU A 156 -15.15 -28.35 -6.47
C GLU A 156 -16.42 -27.82 -5.80
N ILE A 157 -16.30 -26.85 -4.88
CA ILE A 157 -17.42 -26.22 -4.16
C ILE A 157 -18.56 -25.81 -5.10
N VAL A 158 -18.27 -25.06 -6.16
CA VAL A 158 -19.31 -24.56 -7.08
C VAL A 158 -20.00 -25.71 -7.83
N LYS A 159 -19.24 -26.75 -8.22
CA LYS A 159 -19.78 -27.92 -8.90
C LYS A 159 -20.73 -28.70 -7.97
N THR A 160 -20.27 -28.97 -6.75
CA THR A 160 -21.04 -29.68 -5.71
C THR A 160 -22.32 -28.93 -5.34
N ILE A 161 -22.25 -27.61 -5.15
CA ILE A 161 -23.41 -26.78 -4.84
C ILE A 161 -24.42 -26.81 -6.00
N ASN A 162 -23.97 -26.58 -7.24
CA ASN A 162 -24.87 -26.60 -8.39
C ASN A 162 -25.55 -27.96 -8.55
N SER A 163 -24.80 -29.06 -8.40
CA SER A 163 -25.34 -30.41 -8.46
C SER A 163 -26.44 -30.65 -7.42
N LEU A 164 -26.22 -30.27 -6.15
CA LEU A 164 -27.22 -30.41 -5.10
C LEU A 164 -28.43 -29.49 -5.25
N ILE A 165 -28.25 -28.32 -5.88
CA ILE A 165 -29.36 -27.43 -6.26
C ILE A 165 -30.16 -28.06 -7.40
N ASP A 166 -29.50 -28.64 -8.40
CA ASP A 166 -30.13 -29.33 -9.54
C ASP A 166 -30.92 -30.55 -9.07
N LEU A 167 -30.37 -31.31 -8.12
CA LEU A 167 -31.03 -32.41 -7.41
C LEU A 167 -32.14 -31.95 -6.44
N GLN A 168 -32.35 -30.63 -6.30
CA GLN A 168 -33.35 -30.00 -5.45
C GLN A 168 -33.21 -30.26 -3.94
N TYR A 169 -32.03 -30.70 -3.47
CA TYR A 169 -31.81 -31.01 -2.06
C TYR A 169 -31.54 -29.77 -1.20
N ILE A 170 -30.86 -28.78 -1.78
CA ILE A 170 -30.51 -27.55 -1.06
C ILE A 170 -31.12 -26.32 -1.73
N GLU A 171 -31.32 -25.28 -0.93
CA GLU A 171 -31.67 -23.95 -1.39
C GLU A 171 -30.65 -22.93 -0.90
N ILE A 172 -30.55 -21.82 -1.62
CA ILE A 172 -29.71 -20.68 -1.25
C ILE A 172 -30.55 -19.72 -0.40
N ASP A 173 -30.08 -19.48 0.81
CA ASP A 173 -30.58 -18.44 1.71
C ASP A 173 -29.55 -17.31 1.81
N GLU A 174 -30.00 -16.06 1.92
CA GLU A 174 -29.13 -14.89 1.96
C GLU A 174 -29.37 -14.18 3.30
N LYS A 175 -28.41 -14.27 4.22
CA LYS A 175 -28.53 -13.65 5.55
C LYS A 175 -27.53 -12.53 5.73
N ILE A 176 -28.00 -11.45 6.35
CA ILE A 176 -27.16 -10.30 6.68
C ILE A 176 -26.39 -10.62 7.96
N ALA A 177 -25.06 -10.55 7.91
CA ALA A 177 -24.19 -10.76 9.06
C ALA A 177 -23.34 -9.52 9.32
N GLU A 178 -23.40 -8.97 10.53
CA GLU A 178 -22.52 -7.88 10.94
C GLU A 178 -21.14 -8.44 11.29
N LYS A 179 -20.12 -7.99 10.53
CA LYS A 179 -18.75 -8.53 10.64
C LYS A 179 -17.93 -7.84 11.71
N TYR A 180 -18.21 -6.58 12.03
CA TYR A 180 -17.49 -5.83 13.04
C TYR A 180 -17.97 -6.18 14.45
N ARG A 181 -17.04 -6.51 15.34
CA ARG A 181 -17.29 -6.57 16.80
C ARG A 181 -16.23 -5.75 17.51
N ALA A 182 -16.66 -4.86 18.41
CA ALA A 182 -15.74 -4.12 19.27
C ALA A 182 -14.89 -5.09 20.10
N LYS A 183 -13.62 -4.77 20.38
CA LYS A 183 -12.80 -5.64 21.24
C LYS A 183 -13.23 -5.42 22.68
N GLU A 184 -13.89 -6.42 23.22
CA GLU A 184 -14.20 -6.48 24.64
C GLU A 184 -13.01 -7.09 25.36
N VAL A 185 -12.44 -6.33 26.30
CA VAL A 185 -11.40 -6.83 27.20
C VAL A 185 -12.07 -7.07 28.55
N ALA A 186 -11.87 -8.27 29.09
CA ALA A 186 -12.34 -8.63 30.42
C ALA A 186 -11.48 -7.93 31.49
N TYR A 187 -12.14 -7.18 32.35
CA TYR A 187 -11.55 -6.58 33.53
C TYR A 187 -12.13 -7.23 34.79
N LEU A 188 -11.31 -7.23 35.83
CA LEU A 188 -11.65 -7.73 37.15
C LEU A 188 -11.68 -6.56 38.11
N LYS A 189 -12.79 -6.41 38.83
CA LYS A 189 -12.90 -5.47 39.93
C LYS A 189 -13.38 -6.18 41.17
N ILE A 190 -12.91 -5.73 42.32
CA ILE A 190 -13.37 -6.24 43.60
C ILE A 190 -14.74 -5.67 43.92
N ASN A 191 -15.63 -6.51 44.45
CA ASN A 191 -16.93 -6.05 44.89
C ASN A 191 -16.82 -5.35 46.26
N GLU A 192 -16.63 -4.03 46.23
CA GLU A 192 -16.47 -3.19 47.42
C GLU A 192 -17.66 -3.29 48.39
N VAL A 193 -18.87 -3.49 47.86
CA VAL A 193 -20.10 -3.62 48.66
C VAL A 193 -20.07 -4.91 49.49
N GLU A 194 -19.52 -5.98 48.96
CA GLU A 194 -19.47 -7.27 49.67
C GLU A 194 -18.30 -7.31 50.66
N ILE A 195 -17.17 -6.67 50.33
CA ILE A 195 -16.04 -6.51 51.26
C ILE A 195 -16.43 -5.67 52.48
N SER A 196 -17.15 -4.57 52.26
CA SER A 196 -17.60 -3.70 53.36
C SER A 196 -18.64 -4.38 54.26
N LYS A 197 -19.45 -5.30 53.71
CA LYS A 197 -20.41 -6.11 54.49
C LYS A 197 -19.76 -7.21 55.31
N ARG A 198 -18.89 -8.02 54.70
CA ARG A 198 -18.34 -9.24 55.33
C ARG A 198 -17.02 -9.02 56.07
N LYS A 199 -16.36 -7.87 55.90
CA LYS A 199 -15.00 -7.58 56.40
C LYS A 199 -13.94 -8.56 55.85
N ILE A 200 -12.77 -8.04 55.53
CA ILE A 200 -11.68 -8.80 54.90
C ILE A 200 -11.26 -10.05 55.70
N PRO A 201 -11.16 -10.03 57.06
CA PRO A 201 -10.73 -11.20 57.82
C PRO A 201 -11.68 -12.40 57.71
N GLU A 202 -12.99 -12.18 57.61
CA GLU A 202 -13.98 -13.27 57.52
C GLU A 202 -13.90 -13.94 56.14
N ILE A 203 -13.73 -13.14 55.07
CA ILE A 203 -13.54 -13.63 53.71
C ILE A 203 -12.26 -14.48 53.61
N LEU A 204 -11.16 -14.04 54.24
CA LEU A 204 -9.90 -14.81 54.25
C LEU A 204 -10.02 -16.12 55.03
N LEU A 205 -10.83 -16.17 56.09
CA LEU A 205 -11.10 -17.39 56.85
C LEU A 205 -11.93 -18.40 56.04
N GLU A 206 -12.93 -17.94 55.29
CA GLU A 206 -13.71 -18.79 54.37
C GLU A 206 -12.85 -19.37 53.24
N LEU A 207 -11.93 -18.57 52.70
CA LEU A 207 -11.03 -18.98 51.62
C LEU A 207 -9.84 -19.82 52.10
N LYS A 208 -9.65 -20.01 53.42
CA LYS A 208 -8.53 -20.77 54.01
C LYS A 208 -8.44 -22.22 53.52
N ARG A 209 -9.57 -22.83 53.15
CA ARG A 209 -9.62 -24.18 52.56
C ARG A 209 -9.26 -24.22 51.07
N SER A 210 -9.02 -23.08 50.45
CA SER A 210 -8.78 -22.93 49.01
C SER A 210 -7.62 -21.94 48.77
N PRO A 211 -6.37 -22.35 49.06
CA PRO A 211 -5.22 -21.44 49.11
C PRO A 211 -5.01 -20.63 47.82
N LYS A 212 -5.19 -21.25 46.64
CA LYS A 212 -5.09 -20.51 45.36
C LYS A 212 -6.19 -19.48 45.11
N GLN A 213 -7.39 -19.68 45.67
CA GLN A 213 -8.47 -18.67 45.60
C GLN A 213 -8.15 -17.50 46.53
N GLN A 214 -7.60 -17.81 47.71
CA GLN A 214 -7.18 -16.82 48.69
C GLN A 214 -6.03 -15.96 48.15
N GLU A 215 -5.02 -16.58 47.52
CA GLU A 215 -3.90 -15.88 46.87
C GLU A 215 -4.38 -14.97 45.73
N LEU A 216 -5.29 -15.44 44.87
CA LEU A 216 -5.85 -14.62 43.79
C LEU A 216 -6.63 -13.43 44.34
N PHE A 217 -7.43 -13.63 45.39
CA PHE A 217 -8.18 -12.56 46.02
C PHE A 217 -7.26 -11.53 46.70
N LEU A 218 -6.21 -11.98 47.40
CA LEU A 218 -5.21 -11.09 47.99
C LEU A 218 -4.44 -10.29 46.93
N TYR A 219 -4.06 -10.92 45.82
CA TYR A 219 -3.39 -10.25 44.71
C TYR A 219 -4.26 -9.16 44.07
N LEU A 220 -5.54 -9.46 43.83
CA LEU A 220 -6.50 -8.45 43.36
C LEU A 220 -6.66 -7.32 44.38
N LEU A 221 -6.70 -7.63 45.69
CA LEU A 221 -6.90 -6.66 46.76
C LEU A 221 -5.69 -5.73 46.91
N GLU A 222 -4.48 -6.26 46.82
CA GLU A 222 -3.24 -5.49 46.81
C GLU A 222 -3.24 -4.49 45.64
N LYS A 223 -3.52 -4.97 44.43
CA LYS A 223 -3.55 -4.12 43.23
C LYS A 223 -4.65 -3.06 43.27
N HIS A 224 -5.81 -3.40 43.83
CA HIS A 224 -6.90 -2.43 44.05
C HIS A 224 -6.53 -1.37 45.09
N THR A 225 -5.78 -1.76 46.14
CA THR A 225 -5.34 -0.82 47.20
C THR A 225 -4.24 0.11 46.70
N GLU A 226 -3.33 -0.38 45.85
CA GLU A 226 -2.29 0.43 45.20
C GLU A 226 -2.88 1.52 44.29
N ASN A 227 -3.96 1.22 43.57
CA ASN A 227 -4.60 2.18 42.67
C ASN A 227 -6.11 1.88 42.47
N PRO A 228 -7.00 2.48 43.30
CA PRO A 228 -8.43 2.15 43.32
C PRO A 228 -9.20 2.43 42.03
N GLU A 229 -8.70 3.34 41.20
CA GLU A 229 -9.33 3.70 39.92
C GLU A 229 -8.80 2.89 38.72
N LYS A 230 -7.75 2.08 38.91
CA LYS A 230 -7.14 1.33 37.81
C LYS A 230 -7.74 -0.07 37.68
N ASP A 231 -8.55 -0.26 36.65
CA ASP A 231 -9.14 -1.55 36.32
C ASP A 231 -8.07 -2.61 35.95
N LEU A 232 -8.15 -3.80 36.54
CA LEU A 232 -7.20 -4.89 36.32
C LEU A 232 -7.62 -5.78 35.16
N LYS A 233 -6.79 -5.91 34.12
CA LYS A 233 -7.09 -6.81 33.00
C LYS A 233 -6.98 -8.26 33.43
N LYS A 234 -7.97 -9.07 33.04
CA LYS A 234 -7.94 -10.52 33.27
C LYS A 234 -6.68 -11.18 32.69
N SER A 235 -6.22 -10.75 31.52
CA SER A 235 -4.99 -11.31 30.91
C SER A 235 -3.74 -11.03 31.76
N GLU A 236 -3.59 -9.82 32.29
CA GLU A 236 -2.43 -9.43 33.13
C GLU A 236 -2.38 -10.28 34.40
N VAL A 237 -3.53 -10.57 35.01
CA VAL A 237 -3.62 -11.43 36.21
C VAL A 237 -3.21 -12.88 35.89
N PHE A 238 -3.52 -13.38 34.69
CA PHE A 238 -3.21 -14.76 34.30
C PHE A 238 -1.79 -14.91 33.75
N GLU A 239 -1.19 -13.85 33.21
CA GLU A 239 0.20 -13.83 32.73
C GLU A 239 1.23 -14.00 33.86
N VAL A 240 0.87 -13.65 35.11
CA VAL A 240 1.67 -13.96 36.30
C VAL A 240 1.86 -15.47 36.50
N GLY A 241 1.12 -16.31 35.76
CA GLY A 241 1.35 -17.76 35.64
C GLY A 241 0.86 -18.60 36.83
N ASN A 242 0.43 -17.95 37.91
CA ASN A 242 0.02 -18.62 39.15
C ASN A 242 -1.49 -18.90 39.25
N PHE A 243 -2.31 -18.29 38.38
CA PHE A 243 -3.77 -18.32 38.48
C PHE A 243 -4.45 -18.91 37.24
N SER A 244 -5.62 -19.52 37.42
CA SER A 244 -6.40 -20.18 36.37
C SER A 244 -7.90 -19.92 36.47
N GLN A 245 -8.62 -20.15 35.36
CA GLN A 245 -10.05 -19.81 35.21
C GLN A 245 -10.96 -20.38 36.31
N PRO A 246 -10.76 -21.62 36.83
CA PRO A 246 -11.60 -22.16 37.89
C PRO A 246 -11.55 -21.36 39.20
N GLN A 247 -10.39 -20.77 39.53
CA GLN A 247 -10.22 -19.98 40.76
C GLN A 247 -10.98 -18.67 40.65
N LEU A 248 -10.83 -17.99 39.51
CA LEU A 248 -11.58 -16.77 39.20
C LEU A 248 -13.08 -17.03 39.18
N LYS A 249 -13.54 -18.09 38.50
CA LYS A 249 -14.96 -18.43 38.41
C LYS A 249 -15.59 -18.63 39.79
N SER A 250 -14.87 -19.30 40.71
CA SER A 250 -15.34 -19.49 42.09
C SER A 250 -15.42 -18.17 42.87
N LEU A 251 -14.48 -17.25 42.69
CA LEU A 251 -14.54 -15.92 43.33
C LEU A 251 -15.68 -15.06 42.77
N VAL A 252 -15.98 -15.19 41.48
CA VAL A 252 -17.13 -14.53 40.83
C VAL A 252 -18.45 -15.11 41.33
N GLU A 253 -18.58 -16.45 41.41
CA GLU A 253 -19.76 -17.12 41.97
C GLU A 253 -19.99 -16.76 43.45
N LYS A 254 -18.92 -16.53 44.22
CA LYS A 254 -18.98 -16.04 45.61
C LYS A 254 -19.24 -14.53 45.73
N ASN A 255 -19.43 -13.81 44.61
CA ASN A 255 -19.63 -12.35 44.54
C ASN A 255 -18.49 -11.50 45.13
N LEU A 256 -17.29 -12.06 45.30
CA LEU A 256 -16.12 -11.36 45.85
C LEU A 256 -15.39 -10.55 44.76
N VAL A 257 -15.46 -11.02 43.51
CA VAL A 257 -14.85 -10.39 42.34
C VAL A 257 -15.92 -10.28 41.25
N GLN A 258 -15.97 -9.16 40.56
CA GLN A 258 -16.84 -8.94 39.41
C GLN A 258 -15.99 -8.94 38.13
N GLU A 259 -16.35 -9.81 37.18
CA GLU A 259 -15.85 -9.75 35.81
C GLU A 259 -16.81 -8.88 34.98
N TYR A 260 -16.28 -7.87 34.30
CA TYR A 260 -17.03 -7.03 33.37
C TYR A 260 -16.18 -6.74 32.14
N TYR A 261 -16.83 -6.33 31.07
CA TYR A 261 -16.19 -6.13 29.78
C TYR A 261 -16.18 -4.64 29.45
N LEU A 262 -15.00 -4.10 29.17
CA LEU A 262 -14.86 -2.75 28.62
C LEU A 262 -14.45 -2.86 27.16
N GLN A 263 -15.06 -2.03 26.31
CA GLN A 263 -14.60 -1.86 24.95
C GLN A 263 -13.26 -1.13 24.99
N LYS A 264 -12.20 -1.81 24.57
CA LYS A 264 -10.89 -1.20 24.44
C LYS A 264 -10.52 -1.06 22.97
N ASP A 265 -10.01 0.12 22.64
CA ASP A 265 -9.41 0.39 21.35
C ASP A 265 -8.26 -0.59 21.06
N ARG A 266 -8.15 -1.06 19.81
CA ARG A 266 -7.06 -1.94 19.40
C ARG A 266 -5.79 -1.15 19.09
N LEU A 267 -5.92 0.17 18.90
CA LEU A 267 -4.82 1.06 18.64
C LEU A 267 -3.95 1.24 19.89
N GLU A 268 -2.65 0.98 19.76
CA GLU A 268 -1.66 1.30 20.78
C GLU A 268 -1.55 2.82 20.92
N VAL A 269 -1.62 3.32 22.16
CA VAL A 269 -1.54 4.75 22.48
C VAL A 269 -0.25 4.96 23.27
N TYR A 270 0.54 5.95 22.86
CA TYR A 270 1.68 6.42 23.64
C TYR A 270 1.20 7.33 24.78
N ASP A 271 1.66 7.06 26.00
CA ASP A 271 1.24 7.73 27.24
C ASP A 271 2.47 8.28 28.01
N GLY A 272 3.47 8.81 27.28
CA GLY A 272 4.72 9.34 27.83
C GLY A 272 4.82 10.87 27.86
N GLU A 273 6.00 11.38 28.24
CA GLU A 273 6.25 12.82 28.41
C GLU A 273 6.36 13.58 27.07
N ILE A 274 5.80 14.80 27.04
CA ILE A 274 5.75 15.67 25.87
C ILE A 274 7.10 16.36 25.68
N GLU A 275 7.70 16.22 24.50
CA GLU A 275 8.89 16.98 24.09
C GLU A 275 8.51 18.22 23.25
N ASN A 276 9.22 19.33 23.46
CA ASN A 276 9.08 20.53 22.63
C ASN A 276 9.83 20.37 21.30
N ILE A 277 9.23 20.88 20.23
CA ILE A 277 9.80 20.85 18.88
C ILE A 277 10.94 21.88 18.77
N GLU A 278 12.02 21.52 18.06
CA GLU A 278 13.15 22.42 17.79
C GLU A 278 12.70 23.68 17.01
N LYS A 279 13.29 24.83 17.33
CA LYS A 279 13.02 26.09 16.63
C LYS A 279 13.56 26.04 15.20
N LEU A 280 12.78 26.57 14.25
CA LEU A 280 13.20 26.72 12.86
C LEU A 280 14.42 27.64 12.71
N THR A 281 15.29 27.34 11.76
CA THR A 281 16.39 28.23 11.34
C THR A 281 15.84 29.45 10.60
N GLU A 282 16.66 30.52 10.45
CA GLU A 282 16.26 31.71 9.68
C GLU A 282 15.85 31.38 8.23
N THR A 283 16.58 30.47 7.57
CA THR A 283 16.26 30.00 6.22
C THR A 283 14.94 29.22 6.15
N GLN A 284 14.63 28.45 7.18
CA GLN A 284 13.36 27.72 7.30
C GLN A 284 12.20 28.67 7.61
N LEU A 285 12.41 29.71 8.44
CA LEU A 285 11.42 30.75 8.70
C LEU A 285 11.06 31.54 7.45
N GLN A 286 12.06 31.88 6.63
CA GLN A 286 11.82 32.53 5.33
C GLN A 286 10.99 31.62 4.40
N SER A 287 11.36 30.34 4.34
CA SER A 287 10.64 29.36 3.53
C SER A 287 9.21 29.14 4.01
N LYS A 288 8.99 29.15 5.33
CA LYS A 288 7.66 29.11 5.94
C LYS A 288 6.82 30.32 5.51
N LYS A 289 7.38 31.53 5.57
CA LYS A 289 6.72 32.75 5.07
C LYS A 289 6.29 32.62 3.61
N GLU A 290 7.17 32.10 2.76
CA GLU A 290 6.83 31.87 1.35
C GLU A 290 5.73 30.82 1.14
N ILE A 291 5.65 29.83 2.04
CA ILE A 291 4.55 28.85 2.07
C ILE A 291 3.24 29.56 2.45
N ASP A 292 3.26 30.38 3.49
CA ASP A 292 2.09 31.10 3.98
C ASP A 292 1.54 32.05 2.90
N GLU A 293 2.41 32.84 2.28
CA GLU A 293 2.06 33.71 1.15
C GLU A 293 1.45 32.92 -0.02
N ALA A 294 1.98 31.73 -0.31
CA ALA A 294 1.45 30.87 -1.37
C ALA A 294 0.04 30.35 -1.03
N PHE A 295 -0.19 29.99 0.23
CA PHE A 295 -1.49 29.51 0.70
C PHE A 295 -2.54 30.62 0.70
N GLU A 296 -2.18 31.85 1.06
CA GLU A 296 -3.08 33.02 0.99
C GLU A 296 -3.62 33.27 -0.41
N ILE A 297 -2.79 33.09 -1.45
CA ILE A 297 -3.20 33.21 -2.86
C ILE A 297 -3.77 31.91 -3.44
N GLY A 298 -4.01 30.87 -2.61
CA GLY A 298 -4.59 29.59 -3.01
C GLY A 298 -3.68 28.71 -3.88
N LYS A 299 -2.35 28.87 -3.80
CA LYS A 299 -1.37 28.05 -4.52
C LYS A 299 -0.77 26.97 -3.60
N ASN A 300 -0.74 25.74 -4.12
CA ASN A 300 -0.02 24.63 -3.49
C ASN A 300 1.50 24.81 -3.65
N VAL A 301 2.27 24.16 -2.78
CA VAL A 301 3.73 24.31 -2.71
C VAL A 301 4.45 23.03 -3.14
N LEU A 302 5.52 23.18 -3.93
CA LEU A 302 6.58 22.19 -4.08
C LEU A 302 7.77 22.62 -3.22
N LEU A 303 7.97 21.93 -2.09
CA LEU A 303 9.10 22.12 -1.20
C LEU A 303 10.24 21.21 -1.64
N HIS A 304 11.13 21.77 -2.46
CA HIS A 304 12.33 21.10 -2.91
C HIS A 304 13.47 21.42 -1.96
N GLY A 305 13.94 20.44 -1.20
CA GLY A 305 15.08 20.66 -0.30
C GLY A 305 16.04 19.50 -0.35
N VAL A 306 17.34 19.80 -0.45
CA VAL A 306 18.39 18.77 -0.42
C VAL A 306 18.22 17.85 0.79
N THR A 307 18.77 16.63 0.74
CA THR A 307 18.72 15.74 1.90
C THR A 307 19.23 16.46 3.14
N SER A 308 18.53 16.30 4.26
CA SER A 308 18.87 16.96 5.53
C SER A 308 18.73 18.48 5.55
N SER A 309 17.95 19.09 4.65
CA SER A 309 17.60 20.54 4.68
C SER A 309 16.56 20.94 5.74
N GLY A 310 16.00 19.96 6.46
CA GLY A 310 14.98 20.21 7.50
C GLY A 310 13.56 20.47 6.96
N LYS A 311 13.21 19.93 5.78
CA LYS A 311 11.82 19.91 5.27
C LYS A 311 10.82 19.42 6.31
N THR A 312 11.20 18.38 7.05
CA THR A 312 10.43 17.79 8.13
C THR A 312 10.04 18.78 9.21
N HIS A 313 10.95 19.67 9.63
CA HIS A 313 10.66 20.68 10.64
C HIS A 313 9.62 21.69 10.15
N ILE A 314 9.70 22.08 8.87
CA ILE A 314 8.68 22.93 8.24
C ILE A 314 7.32 22.21 8.20
N TYR A 315 7.29 20.91 7.89
CA TYR A 315 6.03 20.15 7.95
C TYR A 315 5.44 20.18 9.35
N LEU A 316 6.24 19.85 10.39
CA LEU A 316 5.78 19.80 11.78
C LEU A 316 5.18 21.14 12.23
N GLU A 317 5.81 22.25 11.89
CA GLU A 317 5.29 23.60 12.17
C GLU A 317 3.94 23.84 11.48
N LYS A 318 3.83 23.57 10.18
CA LYS A 318 2.57 23.76 9.44
C LYS A 318 1.45 22.83 9.94
N ILE A 319 1.81 21.62 10.35
CA ILE A 319 0.89 20.66 10.96
C ILE A 319 0.36 21.24 12.28
N GLU A 320 1.25 21.76 13.13
CA GLU A 320 0.88 22.36 14.41
C GLU A 320 -0.04 23.56 14.25
N GLU A 321 0.26 24.48 13.33
CA GLU A 321 -0.61 25.62 13.03
C GLU A 321 -2.01 25.15 12.61
N THR A 322 -2.08 24.17 11.71
CA THR A 322 -3.36 23.64 11.21
C THR A 322 -4.16 22.94 12.32
N VAL A 323 -3.50 22.18 13.19
CA VAL A 323 -4.15 21.50 14.32
C VAL A 323 -4.60 22.53 15.37
N SER A 324 -3.84 23.60 15.59
CA SER A 324 -4.22 24.70 16.50
C SER A 324 -5.47 25.45 16.02
N GLU A 325 -5.72 25.48 14.70
CA GLU A 325 -6.97 25.96 14.11
C GLU A 325 -8.15 24.97 14.23
N GLY A 326 -7.93 23.80 14.85
CA GLY A 326 -8.93 22.73 15.03
C GLY A 326 -9.20 21.88 13.78
N LYS A 327 -8.41 22.06 12.71
CA LYS A 327 -8.55 21.34 11.43
C LYS A 327 -7.78 20.03 11.43
N ASN A 328 -8.15 19.13 10.52
CA ASN A 328 -7.44 17.85 10.34
C ASN A 328 -6.25 18.01 9.41
N VAL A 329 -5.20 17.23 9.66
CA VAL A 329 -4.01 17.12 8.82
C VAL A 329 -3.92 15.70 8.29
N LEU A 330 -3.72 15.58 6.97
CA LEU A 330 -3.31 14.33 6.34
C LEU A 330 -1.83 14.39 5.97
N PHE A 331 -1.02 13.54 6.59
CA PHE A 331 0.40 13.38 6.27
C PHE A 331 0.64 12.06 5.52
N LEU A 332 0.88 12.17 4.22
CA LEU A 332 1.13 11.05 3.33
C LEU A 332 2.62 10.70 3.24
N LEU A 333 2.89 9.41 3.39
CA LEU A 333 4.20 8.81 3.24
C LEU A 333 4.14 7.65 2.23
N PRO A 334 5.24 7.34 1.51
CA PRO A 334 5.29 6.17 0.64
C PRO A 334 5.04 4.86 1.41
N GLU A 335 5.69 4.74 2.57
CA GLU A 335 5.55 3.61 3.51
C GLU A 335 5.73 4.11 4.95
N ILE A 336 4.91 3.61 5.88
CA ILE A 336 4.91 4.10 7.28
C ILE A 336 6.21 3.76 8.05
N ALA A 337 6.94 2.72 7.63
CA ALA A 337 8.18 2.34 8.30
C ALA A 337 9.31 3.39 8.16
N LEU A 338 9.16 4.35 7.24
CA LEU A 338 10.25 5.22 6.77
C LEU A 338 10.48 6.48 7.62
N THR A 339 9.72 6.70 8.70
CA THR A 339 9.80 7.96 9.48
C THR A 339 9.58 7.77 10.98
N LYS A 340 10.14 6.71 11.58
CA LYS A 340 9.98 6.39 13.02
C LYS A 340 10.28 7.59 13.94
N GLN A 341 11.32 8.37 13.64
CA GLN A 341 11.68 9.56 14.44
C GLN A 341 10.59 10.64 14.44
N ILE A 342 9.97 10.93 13.27
CA ILE A 342 8.93 11.96 13.14
C ILE A 342 7.64 11.47 13.79
N VAL A 343 7.33 10.20 13.54
CA VAL A 343 6.17 9.52 14.12
C VAL A 343 6.26 9.56 15.65
N GLN A 344 7.38 9.14 16.23
CA GLN A 344 7.60 9.18 17.67
C GLN A 344 7.47 10.59 18.25
N ARG A 345 7.98 11.61 17.54
CA ARG A 345 7.85 13.01 17.97
C ARG A 345 6.38 13.47 17.97
N LEU A 346 5.63 13.14 16.93
CA LEU A 346 4.19 13.45 16.85
C LEU A 346 3.38 12.64 17.87
N GLU A 347 3.74 11.38 18.11
CA GLU A 347 3.12 10.52 19.13
C GLU A 347 3.31 11.09 20.53
N LYS A 348 4.53 11.54 20.87
CA LYS A 348 4.82 12.18 22.17
C LYS A 348 3.98 13.43 22.42
N LYS A 349 3.71 14.24 21.38
CA LYS A 349 2.99 15.51 21.53
C LYS A 349 1.48 15.39 21.43
N TYR A 350 0.98 14.64 20.44
CA TYR A 350 -0.45 14.58 20.11
C TYR A 350 -1.14 13.31 20.60
N GLY A 351 -0.39 12.29 21.03
CA GLY A 351 -0.90 11.07 21.67
C GLY A 351 -2.16 10.52 21.00
N LYS A 352 -3.30 10.67 21.69
CA LYS A 352 -4.61 10.16 21.27
C LYS A 352 -5.22 10.83 20.03
N GLU A 353 -4.74 12.02 19.66
CA GLU A 353 -5.21 12.76 18.47
C GLU A 353 -4.45 12.38 17.19
N LEU A 354 -3.41 11.55 17.31
CA LEU A 354 -2.64 11.04 16.18
C LEU A 354 -3.12 9.63 15.80
N GLY A 355 -3.31 9.39 14.49
CA GLY A 355 -3.69 8.08 13.97
C GLY A 355 -2.84 7.64 12.79
N PHE A 356 -2.81 6.32 12.57
CA PHE A 356 -2.09 5.70 11.46
C PHE A 356 -3.05 4.99 10.53
N TYR A 357 -2.79 5.04 9.22
CA TYR A 357 -3.58 4.27 8.25
C TYR A 357 -2.73 3.66 7.13
N HIS A 358 -2.57 2.33 7.18
CA HIS A 358 -1.77 1.56 6.22
C HIS A 358 -2.35 0.18 5.94
N GLN A 359 -1.81 -0.48 4.91
CA GLN A 359 -2.28 -1.78 4.45
C GLN A 359 -2.07 -2.91 5.46
N LYS A 360 -1.06 -2.81 6.36
CA LYS A 360 -0.81 -3.83 7.39
C LYS A 360 -1.82 -3.81 8.54
N LEU A 361 -2.65 -2.76 8.66
CA LEU A 361 -3.74 -2.75 9.63
C LEU A 361 -4.77 -3.84 9.29
N THR A 362 -5.25 -4.50 10.32
CA THR A 362 -6.39 -5.40 10.26
C THR A 362 -7.64 -4.62 9.86
N ASP A 363 -8.64 -5.34 9.33
CA ASP A 363 -9.86 -4.68 8.89
C ASP A 363 -10.60 -4.00 10.07
N PHE A 364 -10.56 -4.58 11.27
CA PHE A 364 -11.14 -3.96 12.47
C PHE A 364 -10.43 -2.68 12.92
N GLU A 365 -9.09 -2.63 12.86
CA GLU A 365 -8.33 -1.40 13.15
C GLU A 365 -8.65 -0.31 12.11
N LYS A 366 -8.81 -0.67 10.83
CA LYS A 366 -9.23 0.27 9.80
C LYS A 366 -10.61 0.86 10.09
N VAL A 367 -11.55 0.06 10.61
CA VAL A 367 -12.87 0.55 11.05
C VAL A 367 -12.75 1.53 12.21
N GLU A 368 -11.89 1.24 13.19
CA GLU A 368 -11.67 2.13 14.34
C GLU A 368 -11.11 3.47 13.90
N VAL A 369 -10.06 3.49 13.07
CA VAL A 369 -9.50 4.73 12.50
C VAL A 369 -10.53 5.48 11.66
N TRP A 370 -11.30 4.77 10.83
CA TRP A 370 -12.38 5.36 10.03
C TRP A 370 -13.41 6.09 10.89
N ARG A 371 -13.89 5.44 11.95
CA ARG A 371 -14.86 6.03 12.90
C ARG A 371 -14.27 7.23 13.64
N LYS A 372 -13.02 7.15 14.10
CA LYS A 372 -12.35 8.25 14.80
C LYS A 372 -12.16 9.48 13.91
N ILE A 373 -11.79 9.29 12.63
CA ILE A 373 -11.69 10.39 11.66
C ILE A 373 -13.06 11.00 11.39
N LYS A 374 -14.10 10.17 11.15
CA LYS A 374 -15.48 10.64 10.97
C LYS A 374 -15.93 11.50 12.16
N ASN A 375 -15.63 11.06 13.38
CA ASN A 375 -16.01 11.74 14.61
C ASN A 375 -15.04 12.87 15.00
N ASN A 376 -14.08 13.23 14.13
CA ASN A 376 -13.08 14.26 14.35
C ASN A 376 -12.25 14.10 15.65
N GLN A 377 -12.05 12.85 16.09
CA GLN A 377 -11.26 12.48 17.27
C GLN A 377 -9.76 12.42 16.94
N LEU A 378 -9.40 12.19 15.67
CA LEU A 378 -8.03 12.23 15.18
C LEU A 378 -7.80 13.55 14.44
N LYS A 379 -6.87 14.36 14.94
CA LYS A 379 -6.47 15.64 14.31
C LYS A 379 -5.38 15.44 13.29
N ILE A 380 -4.47 14.50 13.52
CA ILE A 380 -3.38 14.20 12.61
C ILE A 380 -3.51 12.76 12.17
N LEU A 381 -3.50 12.53 10.86
CA LEU A 381 -3.46 11.20 10.30
C LEU A 381 -2.21 11.01 9.45
N ILE A 382 -1.38 10.05 9.86
CA ILE A 382 -0.22 9.59 9.09
C ILE A 382 -0.64 8.35 8.31
N GLY A 383 -0.49 8.36 6.99
CA GLY A 383 -0.95 7.26 6.17
C GLY A 383 -0.22 7.08 4.87
N THR A 384 -0.51 5.96 4.21
CA THR A 384 -0.14 5.75 2.80
C THR A 384 -1.33 6.13 1.91
N ARG A 385 -1.20 5.99 0.59
CA ARG A 385 -2.23 6.33 -0.41
C ARG A 385 -3.69 5.99 -0.08
N ASN A 386 -3.97 4.93 0.70
CA ASN A 386 -5.34 4.55 1.05
C ASN A 386 -6.01 5.55 2.01
N SER A 387 -5.25 6.37 2.74
CA SER A 387 -5.80 7.34 3.70
C SER A 387 -6.52 8.51 3.01
N LEU A 388 -6.28 8.75 1.72
CA LEU A 388 -7.00 9.75 0.92
C LEU A 388 -8.51 9.53 0.90
N PHE A 389 -8.95 8.29 1.10
CA PHE A 389 -10.37 7.93 1.06
C PHE A 389 -11.08 8.11 2.40
N LEU A 390 -10.39 8.51 3.47
CA LEU A 390 -10.97 8.64 4.82
C LEU A 390 -11.94 9.83 4.93
N PRO A 391 -12.97 9.74 5.78
CA PRO A 391 -14.09 10.68 5.79
C PRO A 391 -13.74 11.90 6.66
N PHE A 392 -12.76 12.69 6.21
CA PHE A 392 -12.36 13.91 6.93
C PHE A 392 -13.54 14.88 7.04
N SER A 393 -13.76 15.44 8.23
CA SER A 393 -14.79 16.46 8.45
C SER A 393 -14.33 17.85 8.05
N ASN A 394 -13.05 18.17 8.30
CA ASN A 394 -12.50 19.50 8.15
C ASN A 394 -11.00 19.44 7.85
N LEU A 395 -10.64 18.76 6.75
CA LEU A 395 -9.26 18.67 6.27
C LEU A 395 -8.70 20.08 5.99
N GLY A 396 -7.63 20.46 6.68
CA GLY A 396 -7.00 21.78 6.59
C GLY A 396 -5.61 21.78 5.97
N LEU A 397 -4.94 20.63 5.89
CA LEU A 397 -3.62 20.53 5.26
C LEU A 397 -3.38 19.10 4.77
N VAL A 398 -2.80 18.98 3.58
CA VAL A 398 -2.24 17.72 3.10
C VAL A 398 -0.74 17.89 2.86
N VAL A 399 0.07 17.05 3.51
CA VAL A 399 1.51 16.98 3.28
C VAL A 399 1.81 15.67 2.58
N VAL A 400 2.53 15.70 1.47
CA VAL A 400 2.98 14.50 0.74
C VAL A 400 4.50 14.49 0.77
N ASP A 401 5.10 13.65 1.62
CA ASP A 401 6.55 13.51 1.64
C ASP A 401 7.02 12.55 0.55
N GLU A 402 8.26 12.74 0.12
CA GLU A 402 8.89 11.94 -0.95
C GLU A 402 7.97 11.80 -2.17
N GLU A 403 7.37 12.91 -2.63
CA GLU A 403 6.28 12.94 -3.63
C GLU A 403 6.59 12.21 -4.96
N HIS A 404 7.88 12.06 -5.27
CA HIS A 404 8.36 11.39 -6.47
C HIS A 404 8.30 9.85 -6.37
N ASP A 405 8.04 9.28 -5.18
CA ASP A 405 8.09 7.84 -4.96
C ASP A 405 7.01 7.08 -5.76
N SER A 406 7.43 6.03 -6.45
CA SER A 406 6.53 5.14 -7.21
C SER A 406 5.44 4.46 -6.39
N ALA A 407 5.57 4.35 -5.06
CA ALA A 407 4.57 3.75 -4.18
C ALA A 407 3.21 4.48 -4.22
N TYR A 408 3.23 5.78 -4.56
CA TYR A 408 2.01 6.58 -4.73
C TYR A 408 1.20 6.20 -5.98
N LYS A 409 1.73 5.37 -6.88
CA LYS A 409 1.04 4.92 -8.10
C LYS A 409 0.94 3.39 -8.19
N PRO A 410 -0.03 2.74 -7.53
CA PRO A 410 -0.25 1.30 -7.65
C PRO A 410 -0.52 0.85 -9.09
N ARG A 411 0.05 -0.29 -9.46
CA ARG A 411 -0.31 -1.04 -10.69
C ARG A 411 -0.97 -2.40 -10.43
N GLU A 412 -1.02 -2.84 -9.17
CA GLU A 412 -1.45 -4.19 -8.81
C GLU A 412 -2.96 -4.30 -8.54
N VAL A 413 -3.56 -3.23 -7.98
CA VAL A 413 -4.95 -3.23 -7.51
C VAL A 413 -5.66 -1.99 -8.04
N SER A 414 -6.83 -2.19 -8.68
CA SER A 414 -7.73 -1.10 -9.09
C SER A 414 -8.37 -0.45 -7.85
N PRO A 415 -8.52 0.89 -7.80
CA PRO A 415 -8.23 1.88 -8.85
C PRO A 415 -6.72 2.12 -9.07
N PHE A 416 -6.31 2.26 -10.33
CA PHE A 416 -4.92 2.57 -10.72
C PHE A 416 -4.68 4.08 -10.76
N PHE A 417 -4.76 4.73 -9.60
CA PHE A 417 -4.64 6.18 -9.48
C PHE A 417 -3.24 6.63 -9.05
N ASN A 418 -2.95 7.93 -9.23
CA ASN A 418 -1.77 8.58 -8.66
C ASN A 418 -2.17 9.32 -7.39
N ALA A 419 -1.72 8.84 -6.23
CA ALA A 419 -2.07 9.39 -4.93
C ALA A 419 -1.62 10.85 -4.74
N LYS A 420 -0.49 11.26 -5.35
CA LYS A 420 -0.04 12.66 -5.31
C LYS A 420 -1.01 13.60 -6.02
N ASP A 421 -1.44 13.22 -7.22
CA ASP A 421 -2.36 14.04 -8.01
C ASP A 421 -3.75 14.04 -7.36
N ALA A 422 -4.18 12.88 -6.84
CA ALA A 422 -5.42 12.72 -6.10
C ALA A 422 -5.42 13.53 -4.79
N ALA A 423 -4.29 13.62 -4.08
CA ALA A 423 -4.13 14.45 -2.88
C ALA A 423 -4.41 15.93 -3.17
N GLN A 424 -3.91 16.46 -4.28
CA GLN A 424 -4.17 17.84 -4.69
C GLN A 424 -5.65 18.08 -5.03
N VAL A 425 -6.33 17.10 -5.62
CA VAL A 425 -7.76 17.22 -5.93
C VAL A 425 -8.60 17.10 -4.67
N LEU A 426 -8.31 16.15 -3.79
CA LEU A 426 -8.95 16.03 -2.49
C LEU A 426 -8.82 17.33 -1.69
N ALA A 427 -7.60 17.85 -1.58
CA ALA A 427 -7.34 19.09 -0.86
C ALA A 427 -8.11 20.26 -1.47
N LYS A 428 -8.20 20.35 -2.81
CA LYS A 428 -9.03 21.36 -3.48
C LYS A 428 -10.52 21.24 -3.12
N LEU A 429 -11.06 20.03 -3.02
CA LEU A 429 -12.47 19.81 -2.63
C LEU A 429 -12.74 20.25 -1.18
N TYR A 430 -11.75 20.10 -0.31
CA TYR A 430 -11.80 20.53 1.10
C TYR A 430 -11.30 21.96 1.35
N HIS A 431 -10.92 22.70 0.30
CA HIS A 431 -10.24 24.00 0.42
C HIS A 431 -8.98 23.99 1.30
N ALA A 432 -8.28 22.85 1.32
CA ALA A 432 -7.02 22.66 2.02
C ALA A 432 -5.82 22.94 1.10
N PRO A 433 -4.77 23.61 1.59
CA PRO A 433 -3.48 23.66 0.91
C PRO A 433 -2.74 22.31 0.90
N VAL A 434 -1.83 22.17 -0.08
CA VAL A 434 -0.94 20.99 -0.21
C VAL A 434 0.53 21.37 -0.22
N ILE A 435 1.33 20.62 0.53
CA ILE A 435 2.80 20.64 0.47
C ILE A 435 3.28 19.34 -0.18
N LEU A 436 3.92 19.46 -1.33
CA LEU A 436 4.64 18.36 -1.98
C LEU A 436 6.12 18.44 -1.59
N GLY A 437 6.57 17.48 -0.80
CA GLY A 437 7.90 17.39 -0.26
C GLY A 437 8.82 16.49 -1.07
N SER A 438 10.02 16.95 -1.42
CA SER A 438 11.01 16.08 -2.06
C SER A 438 12.44 16.63 -1.99
N ALA A 439 13.41 15.73 -1.90
CA ALA A 439 14.80 16.06 -2.23
C ALA A 439 15.11 15.95 -3.72
N THR A 440 14.31 15.19 -4.45
CA THR A 440 14.46 14.94 -5.89
C THR A 440 13.07 14.96 -6.51
N PRO A 441 12.43 16.13 -6.68
CA PRO A 441 11.07 16.25 -7.22
C PRO A 441 10.86 15.44 -8.50
N SER A 442 9.63 14.98 -8.73
CA SER A 442 9.26 14.38 -10.01
C SER A 442 9.35 15.44 -11.10
N VAL A 443 9.73 15.04 -12.32
CA VAL A 443 9.84 15.97 -13.46
C VAL A 443 8.50 16.67 -13.72
N GLU A 444 7.38 15.99 -13.48
CA GLU A 444 6.04 16.56 -13.58
C GLU A 444 5.78 17.64 -12.52
N SER A 445 6.13 17.40 -11.25
CA SER A 445 5.99 18.39 -10.17
C SER A 445 6.88 19.61 -10.42
N TYR A 446 8.13 19.39 -10.83
CA TYR A 446 9.07 20.45 -11.18
C TYR A 446 8.55 21.30 -12.35
N TYR A 447 7.97 20.66 -13.37
CA TYR A 447 7.33 21.37 -14.48
C TYR A 447 6.12 22.21 -14.04
N LEU A 448 5.27 21.69 -13.15
CA LEU A 448 4.15 22.46 -12.59
C LEU A 448 4.64 23.68 -11.82
N ALA A 449 5.74 23.55 -11.09
CA ALA A 449 6.35 24.64 -10.34
C ALA A 449 6.99 25.69 -11.28
N LYS A 450 7.70 25.26 -12.34
CA LYS A 450 8.24 26.15 -13.39
C LYS A 450 7.17 26.86 -14.22
N THR A 451 5.96 26.29 -14.30
CA THR A 451 4.80 26.91 -14.98
C THR A 451 3.89 27.66 -14.01
N GLU A 452 4.37 27.95 -12.80
CA GLU A 452 3.69 28.72 -11.74
C GLU A 452 2.34 28.16 -11.24
N LYS A 453 2.05 26.89 -11.56
CA LYS A 453 0.89 26.17 -11.03
C LYS A 453 1.11 25.70 -9.60
N LEU A 454 2.36 25.50 -9.21
CA LEU A 454 2.81 25.32 -7.84
C LEU A 454 3.78 26.44 -7.51
N LYS A 455 3.80 26.90 -6.26
CA LYS A 455 4.90 27.72 -5.76
C LYS A 455 6.12 26.82 -5.56
N TYR A 456 7.22 27.15 -6.23
CA TYR A 456 8.50 26.48 -6.03
C TYR A 456 9.25 27.12 -4.87
N ILE A 457 9.62 26.33 -3.87
CA ILE A 457 10.44 26.77 -2.74
C ILE A 457 11.65 25.85 -2.67
N PHE A 458 12.86 26.42 -2.72
CA PHE A 458 14.10 25.66 -2.76
C PHE A 458 14.95 25.88 -1.51
N LEU A 459 15.17 24.81 -0.75
CA LEU A 459 16.09 24.76 0.37
C LEU A 459 17.45 24.24 -0.10
N SER A 460 18.35 25.16 -0.43
CA SER A 460 19.68 24.86 -0.96
C SER A 460 20.69 24.39 0.09
N GLU A 461 20.51 24.78 1.36
CA GLU A 461 21.46 24.49 2.43
C GLU A 461 21.08 23.23 3.21
N ARG A 462 22.08 22.38 3.50
CA ARG A 462 21.95 21.31 4.49
C ARG A 462 21.89 21.93 5.89
N PHE A 463 21.10 21.33 6.77
CA PHE A 463 21.12 21.63 8.20
C PHE A 463 22.56 21.49 8.72
N GLY A 464 23.10 22.55 9.32
CA GLY A 464 24.50 22.58 9.80
C GLY A 464 25.57 23.05 8.79
N LYS A 465 25.20 23.51 7.58
CA LYS A 465 26.14 24.06 6.55
C LYS A 465 27.21 23.07 6.04
N VAL A 466 26.88 21.78 6.00
CA VAL A 466 27.80 20.71 5.55
C VAL A 466 27.90 20.67 4.01
N LYS A 467 29.09 20.42 3.45
CA LYS A 467 29.33 20.32 1.99
C LYS A 467 28.56 19.15 1.37
N LEU A 468 28.22 19.28 0.08
CA LEU A 468 27.66 18.19 -0.73
C LEU A 468 28.78 17.18 -1.08
N PRO A 469 28.45 15.89 -1.25
CA PRO A 469 29.45 14.87 -1.53
C PRO A 469 30.07 15.05 -2.92
N GLU A 470 31.31 14.57 -3.06
CA GLU A 470 32.03 14.56 -4.34
C GLU A 470 31.63 13.34 -5.18
N PHE A 471 31.30 13.57 -6.46
CA PHE A 471 30.92 12.52 -7.40
C PHE A 471 32.09 12.15 -8.32
N GLU A 472 32.44 10.87 -8.35
CA GLU A 472 33.46 10.32 -9.24
C GLU A 472 32.86 9.23 -10.13
N LEU A 473 33.19 9.28 -11.42
CA LEU A 473 32.77 8.26 -12.40
C LEU A 473 33.94 7.32 -12.69
N ILE A 474 33.73 6.01 -12.51
CA ILE A 474 34.71 4.97 -12.79
C ILE A 474 34.35 4.26 -14.09
N ASN A 475 35.30 4.25 -15.03
CA ASN A 475 35.16 3.55 -16.31
C ASN A 475 35.38 2.04 -16.14
N PHE A 476 34.29 1.27 -16.04
CA PHE A 476 34.38 -0.17 -15.84
C PHE A 476 34.90 -0.90 -17.09
N LYS A 477 34.58 -0.40 -18.28
CA LYS A 477 35.02 -1.00 -19.54
C LYS A 477 36.55 -1.02 -19.63
N GLU A 478 37.17 0.13 -19.35
CA GLU A 478 38.63 0.27 -19.35
C GLU A 478 39.29 -0.57 -18.25
N ALA A 479 38.68 -0.65 -17.06
CA ALA A 479 39.16 -1.51 -15.99
C ALA A 479 39.11 -3.00 -16.41
N GLN A 480 38.04 -3.44 -17.08
CA GLN A 480 37.89 -4.80 -17.57
C GLN A 480 38.90 -5.13 -18.67
N ASP A 481 39.07 -4.24 -19.65
CA ASP A 481 40.03 -4.37 -20.74
C ASP A 481 41.48 -4.45 -20.20
N SER A 482 41.76 -3.70 -19.13
CA SER A 482 43.06 -3.69 -18.44
C SER A 482 43.24 -4.84 -17.43
N LYS A 483 42.28 -5.77 -17.31
CA LYS A 483 42.25 -6.85 -16.31
C LYS A 483 42.38 -6.37 -14.85
N LYS A 484 41.90 -5.17 -14.56
CA LYS A 484 41.88 -4.53 -13.23
C LYS A 484 40.50 -4.63 -12.56
N VAL A 485 39.88 -5.81 -12.62
CA VAL A 485 38.56 -6.07 -12.06
C VAL A 485 38.55 -7.38 -11.26
N ILE A 486 37.76 -7.42 -10.18
CA ILE A 486 37.45 -8.62 -9.42
C ILE A 486 35.93 -8.70 -9.31
N GLY A 487 35.33 -9.71 -9.95
CA GLY A 487 33.88 -9.85 -10.02
C GLY A 487 33.22 -8.61 -10.64
N ASN A 488 32.29 -7.99 -9.90
CA ASN A 488 31.60 -6.77 -10.32
C ASN A 488 32.32 -5.46 -9.94
N PHE A 489 33.52 -5.52 -9.38
CA PHE A 489 34.21 -4.36 -8.82
C PHE A 489 35.53 -4.08 -9.57
N SER A 490 35.78 -2.81 -9.89
CA SER A 490 37.11 -2.37 -10.32
C SER A 490 38.07 -2.32 -9.13
N LEU A 491 39.37 -2.50 -9.38
CA LEU A 491 40.39 -2.36 -8.33
C LEU A 491 40.37 -0.96 -7.69
N GLN A 492 40.03 0.07 -8.45
CA GLN A 492 39.85 1.43 -7.94
C GLN A 492 38.71 1.53 -6.94
N LEU A 493 37.55 0.93 -7.25
CA LEU A 493 36.41 0.89 -6.33
C LEU A 493 36.77 0.13 -5.05
N ILE A 494 37.49 -1.00 -5.17
CA ILE A 494 37.95 -1.80 -4.03
C ILE A 494 38.92 -1.02 -3.16
N SER A 495 39.90 -0.31 -3.75
CA SER A 495 40.88 0.46 -2.99
C SER A 495 40.23 1.57 -2.17
N GLU A 496 39.26 2.28 -2.74
CA GLU A 496 38.54 3.35 -2.05
C GLU A 496 37.70 2.81 -0.88
N ILE A 497 37.00 1.68 -1.07
CA ILE A 497 36.28 1.01 0.02
C ILE A 497 37.26 0.62 1.13
N LYS A 498 38.42 0.06 0.77
CA LYS A 498 39.44 -0.32 1.75
C LYS A 498 39.96 0.86 2.56
N THR A 499 40.25 1.99 1.90
CA THR A 499 40.69 3.21 2.57
C THR A 499 39.65 3.70 3.58
N GLU A 500 38.37 3.62 3.26
CA GLU A 500 37.31 4.04 4.18
C GLU A 500 37.18 3.11 5.39
N LEU A 501 37.30 1.81 5.17
CA LEU A 501 37.34 0.81 6.24
C LEU A 501 38.56 1.00 7.17
N GLU A 502 39.72 1.33 6.61
CA GLU A 502 40.93 1.66 7.39
C GLU A 502 40.74 2.91 8.27
N ARG A 503 39.90 3.86 7.84
CA ARG A 503 39.49 5.04 8.64
C ARG A 503 38.43 4.73 9.70
N LYS A 504 37.99 3.46 9.81
CA LYS A 504 36.88 3.00 10.67
C LYS A 504 35.57 3.71 10.37
N LYS A 505 35.29 3.90 9.09
CA LYS A 505 34.09 4.53 8.58
C LYS A 505 33.27 3.52 7.77
N GLN A 506 31.98 3.78 7.66
CA GLN A 506 31.05 2.84 7.03
C GLN A 506 30.92 3.13 5.53
N THR A 507 30.76 2.06 4.75
CA THR A 507 30.53 2.13 3.31
C THR A 507 29.15 1.60 2.94
N MET A 508 28.49 2.26 1.99
CA MET A 508 27.21 1.85 1.44
C MET A 508 27.34 1.43 -0.02
N ILE A 509 26.87 0.23 -0.37
CA ILE A 509 26.90 -0.31 -1.73
C ILE A 509 25.46 -0.42 -2.26
N LEU A 510 25.15 0.41 -3.25
CA LEU A 510 23.84 0.42 -3.91
C LEU A 510 23.86 -0.48 -5.15
N HIS A 511 22.97 -1.46 -5.19
CA HIS A 511 22.73 -2.26 -6.37
C HIS A 511 21.23 -2.39 -6.67
N ASN A 512 20.84 -2.11 -7.92
CA ASN A 512 19.44 -2.18 -8.32
C ASN A 512 18.99 -3.63 -8.51
N ARG A 513 18.00 -4.07 -7.73
CA ARG A 513 17.42 -5.43 -7.80
C ARG A 513 16.47 -5.64 -8.98
N ARG A 514 16.01 -4.59 -9.66
CA ARG A 514 15.01 -4.74 -10.73
C ARG A 514 15.67 -5.15 -12.05
N GLY A 515 15.74 -6.46 -12.31
CA GLY A 515 16.13 -6.99 -13.61
C GLY A 515 16.57 -8.45 -13.61
N TYR A 516 17.05 -8.99 -12.48
CA TYR A 516 17.58 -10.36 -12.42
C TYR A 516 16.98 -11.11 -11.24
N ALA A 517 15.96 -11.91 -11.53
CA ALA A 517 15.60 -13.02 -10.66
C ALA A 517 16.77 -14.03 -10.65
N ASN A 518 16.96 -14.77 -9.55
CA ASN A 518 17.76 -15.98 -9.59
C ASN A 518 17.15 -16.94 -10.61
N VAL A 519 17.78 -17.17 -11.75
CA VAL A 519 17.30 -18.10 -12.78
C VAL A 519 18.27 -19.24 -12.92
N VAL A 520 17.78 -20.42 -13.29
CA VAL A 520 18.64 -21.53 -13.68
C VAL A 520 18.82 -21.44 -15.18
N GLU A 521 20.06 -21.23 -15.63
CA GLU A 521 20.45 -21.11 -17.03
C GLU A 521 21.43 -22.22 -17.39
N CYS A 522 21.25 -22.85 -18.54
CA CYS A 522 22.23 -23.79 -19.08
C CYS A 522 23.40 -23.05 -19.74
N GLU A 523 24.63 -23.28 -19.28
CA GLU A 523 25.82 -22.64 -19.87
C GLU A 523 26.12 -23.15 -21.28
N SER A 524 25.73 -24.40 -21.58
CA SER A 524 25.99 -25.01 -22.89
C SER A 524 25.05 -24.52 -23.99
N CYS A 525 23.80 -24.15 -23.68
CA CYS A 525 22.81 -23.78 -24.69
C CYS A 525 21.96 -22.54 -24.38
N GLY A 526 22.20 -21.87 -23.25
CA GLY A 526 21.49 -20.67 -22.81
C GLY A 526 20.02 -20.90 -22.41
N TYR A 527 19.57 -22.15 -22.26
CA TYR A 527 18.19 -22.43 -21.89
C TYR A 527 17.90 -22.01 -20.44
N VAL A 528 16.79 -21.31 -20.23
CA VAL A 528 16.27 -20.95 -18.90
C VAL A 528 14.88 -21.57 -18.68
N ASN A 529 14.55 -21.88 -17.43
CA ASN A 529 13.25 -22.46 -17.08
C ASN A 529 12.14 -21.41 -17.09
N TYR A 530 11.16 -21.57 -17.98
CA TYR A 530 9.97 -20.73 -18.05
C TYR A 530 8.80 -21.31 -17.25
N CYS A 531 7.97 -20.42 -16.71
CA CYS A 531 6.72 -20.77 -16.06
C CYS A 531 5.66 -21.14 -17.11
N SER A 532 5.07 -22.34 -17.00
CA SER A 532 4.00 -22.79 -17.90
C SER A 532 2.75 -21.89 -17.85
N ASN A 533 2.52 -21.24 -16.71
CA ASN A 533 1.35 -20.39 -16.49
C ASN A 533 1.56 -18.92 -16.94
N CYS A 534 2.80 -18.44 -16.95
CA CYS A 534 3.08 -17.00 -17.06
C CYS A 534 4.13 -16.65 -18.12
N ASP A 535 4.65 -17.58 -18.92
CA ASP A 535 5.64 -17.29 -19.98
C ASP A 535 6.78 -16.33 -19.55
N VAL A 536 7.12 -16.39 -18.25
CA VAL A 536 8.22 -15.65 -17.63
C VAL A 536 9.21 -16.65 -17.09
N VAL A 537 10.46 -16.22 -16.96
CA VAL A 537 11.49 -17.04 -16.34
C VAL A 537 11.16 -17.27 -14.86
N MET A 538 11.29 -18.51 -14.39
CA MET A 538 11.05 -18.88 -13.00
C MET A 538 12.20 -18.43 -12.11
N THR A 539 11.88 -17.99 -10.89
CA THR A 539 12.86 -17.55 -9.90
C THR A 539 13.25 -18.70 -8.97
N TYR A 540 14.53 -19.03 -8.92
CA TYR A 540 15.12 -20.04 -8.06
C TYR A 540 15.40 -19.49 -6.65
N HIS A 541 14.74 -20.08 -5.65
CA HIS A 541 14.96 -19.79 -4.25
C HIS A 541 15.96 -20.80 -3.67
N LYS A 542 17.21 -20.37 -3.48
CA LYS A 542 18.31 -21.20 -2.95
C LYS A 542 17.97 -21.87 -1.61
N PHE A 543 17.42 -21.11 -0.64
CA PHE A 543 17.11 -21.60 0.71
C PHE A 543 16.13 -22.79 0.72
N SER A 544 15.11 -22.73 -0.14
CA SER A 544 14.08 -23.78 -0.25
C SER A 544 14.35 -24.77 -1.39
N ASN A 545 15.46 -24.62 -2.12
CA ASN A 545 15.83 -25.40 -3.30
C ASN A 545 14.67 -25.60 -4.29
N GLU A 546 13.86 -24.56 -4.51
CA GLU A 546 12.68 -24.60 -5.38
C GLU A 546 12.72 -23.43 -6.35
N MET A 547 12.29 -23.67 -7.59
CA MET A 547 11.95 -22.61 -8.54
C MET A 547 10.50 -22.20 -8.33
N LYS A 548 10.23 -20.90 -8.26
CA LYS A 548 8.92 -20.32 -8.03
C LYS A 548 8.66 -19.19 -9.02
N CYS A 549 7.48 -19.18 -9.61
CA CYS A 549 7.00 -18.01 -10.35
C CYS A 549 6.44 -16.98 -9.36
N HIS A 550 6.95 -15.75 -9.35
CA HIS A 550 6.44 -14.68 -8.49
C HIS A 550 5.05 -14.18 -8.87
N TYR A 551 4.59 -14.42 -10.09
CA TYR A 551 3.29 -13.95 -10.57
C TYR A 551 2.15 -14.92 -10.27
N CYS A 552 2.31 -16.22 -10.56
CA CYS A 552 1.27 -17.23 -10.31
C CYS A 552 1.51 -18.10 -9.08
N GLY A 553 2.69 -18.04 -8.47
CA GLY A 553 3.06 -18.89 -7.35
C GLY A 553 3.37 -20.35 -7.73
N GLN A 554 3.37 -20.72 -9.01
CA GLN A 554 3.76 -22.06 -9.47
C GLN A 554 5.16 -22.39 -8.97
N LYS A 555 5.30 -23.57 -8.38
CA LYS A 555 6.55 -24.13 -7.88
C LYS A 555 7.01 -25.29 -8.75
N SER A 556 8.32 -25.45 -8.89
CA SER A 556 8.96 -26.60 -9.52
C SER A 556 10.33 -26.86 -8.89
N ALA A 557 10.80 -28.10 -8.93
CA ALA A 557 12.14 -28.44 -8.46
C ALA A 557 13.21 -27.99 -9.46
N LYS A 558 14.42 -27.67 -8.99
CA LYS A 558 15.57 -27.40 -9.86
C LYS A 558 15.87 -28.63 -10.74
N PRO A 559 15.96 -28.49 -12.08
CA PRO A 559 16.31 -29.62 -12.94
C PRO A 559 17.76 -30.03 -12.72
N LYS A 560 18.04 -31.34 -12.79
CA LYS A 560 19.42 -31.88 -12.70
C LYS A 560 20.18 -31.76 -14.03
N VAL A 561 19.45 -31.78 -15.15
CA VAL A 561 19.99 -31.69 -16.50
C VAL A 561 19.16 -30.68 -17.30
N CYS A 562 19.78 -30.05 -18.29
CA CYS A 562 19.09 -29.10 -19.17
C CYS A 562 17.95 -29.80 -19.94
N PRO A 563 16.69 -29.33 -19.86
CA PRO A 563 15.58 -29.90 -20.62
C PRO A 563 15.73 -29.79 -22.15
N LYS A 564 16.59 -28.87 -22.63
CA LYS A 564 16.78 -28.59 -24.07
C LYS A 564 17.97 -29.32 -24.67
N CYS A 565 19.12 -29.35 -24.00
CA CYS A 565 20.35 -29.96 -24.54
C CYS A 565 20.92 -31.10 -23.68
N HIS A 566 20.24 -31.47 -22.58
CA HIS A 566 20.65 -32.51 -21.63
C HIS A 566 22.01 -32.32 -20.95
N SER A 567 22.66 -31.16 -21.13
CA SER A 567 23.88 -30.81 -20.39
C SER A 567 23.63 -30.72 -18.88
N GLU A 568 24.59 -31.18 -18.09
CA GLU A 568 24.63 -31.02 -16.63
C GLU A 568 25.11 -29.62 -16.21
N ASN A 569 25.64 -28.82 -17.15
CA ASN A 569 26.17 -27.48 -16.90
C ASN A 569 25.01 -26.48 -16.77
N LEU A 570 24.30 -26.55 -15.66
CA LEU A 570 23.27 -25.61 -15.22
C LEU A 570 23.86 -24.66 -14.19
N ASN A 571 23.95 -23.39 -14.55
CA ASN A 571 24.40 -22.33 -13.66
C ASN A 571 23.21 -21.55 -13.11
N GLU A 572 23.34 -21.10 -11.87
CA GLU A 572 22.37 -20.25 -11.20
C GLU A 572 22.71 -18.80 -11.55
N ARG A 573 22.17 -18.31 -12.67
CA ARG A 573 22.30 -16.92 -13.06
C ARG A 573 21.30 -16.09 -12.26
N GLY A 574 21.76 -15.57 -11.15
CA GLY A 574 20.93 -14.88 -10.18
C GLY A 574 21.66 -13.74 -9.53
N VAL A 575 21.85 -12.69 -10.32
CA VAL A 575 22.72 -11.57 -10.01
C VAL A 575 21.88 -10.49 -9.32
N GLY A 576 21.57 -10.74 -8.05
CA GLY A 576 20.97 -9.74 -7.19
C GLY A 576 21.99 -9.08 -6.26
N VAL A 577 21.47 -8.28 -5.34
CA VAL A 577 22.19 -7.79 -4.15
C VAL A 577 22.86 -8.91 -3.36
N GLU A 578 22.33 -10.13 -3.43
CA GLU A 578 22.92 -11.34 -2.82
C GLU A 578 24.31 -11.65 -3.36
N GLN A 579 24.50 -11.61 -4.68
CA GLN A 579 25.81 -11.85 -5.28
C GLN A 579 26.78 -10.73 -4.92
N VAL A 580 26.32 -9.48 -4.94
CA VAL A 580 27.12 -8.34 -4.52
C VAL A 580 27.54 -8.50 -3.05
N HIS A 581 26.61 -8.94 -2.18
CA HIS A 581 26.89 -9.21 -0.76
C HIS A 581 27.91 -10.35 -0.58
N GLU A 582 27.74 -11.48 -1.27
CA GLU A 582 28.70 -12.60 -1.23
C GLU A 582 30.07 -12.19 -1.77
N GLU A 583 30.13 -11.43 -2.87
CA GLU A 583 31.39 -10.94 -3.46
C GLU A 583 32.10 -9.97 -2.50
N VAL A 584 31.37 -9.01 -1.92
CA VAL A 584 31.93 -8.04 -0.96
C VAL A 584 32.41 -8.74 0.30
N SER A 585 31.66 -9.71 0.83
CA SER A 585 32.07 -10.50 1.99
C SER A 585 33.34 -11.31 1.73
N ARG A 586 33.56 -11.77 0.49
CA ARG A 586 34.81 -12.44 0.09
C ARG A 586 35.97 -11.46 -0.10
N LEU A 587 35.70 -10.26 -0.59
CA LEU A 587 36.70 -9.21 -0.80
C LEU A 587 37.19 -8.61 0.51
N PHE A 588 36.32 -8.52 1.51
CA PHE A 588 36.59 -7.92 2.83
C PHE A 588 36.20 -8.89 3.95
N PRO A 589 36.97 -9.98 4.16
CA PRO A 589 36.63 -11.03 5.15
C PRO A 589 36.74 -10.56 6.61
N ASP A 590 37.49 -9.48 6.86
CA ASP A 590 37.70 -8.91 8.20
C ASP A 590 36.66 -7.83 8.56
N SER A 591 35.69 -7.57 7.68
CA SER A 591 34.66 -6.53 7.85
C SER A 591 33.26 -7.14 7.95
N GLU A 592 32.40 -6.52 8.75
CA GLU A 592 31.02 -6.96 8.89
C GLU A 592 30.16 -6.42 7.74
N VAL A 593 29.65 -7.33 6.91
CA VAL A 593 28.88 -6.99 5.71
C VAL A 593 27.41 -7.41 5.88
N ASP A 594 26.52 -6.43 5.95
CA ASP A 594 25.08 -6.66 6.08
C ASP A 594 24.31 -6.37 4.78
N ARG A 595 23.14 -7.00 4.65
CA ARG A 595 22.28 -6.89 3.46
C ARG A 595 20.89 -6.32 3.79
N MET A 596 20.50 -5.31 3.03
CA MET A 596 19.18 -4.67 3.14
C MET A 596 18.35 -4.76 1.85
N ASP A 597 17.36 -5.66 1.84
CA ASP A 597 16.35 -5.73 0.80
C ASP A 597 14.99 -6.26 1.31
N VAL A 598 13.98 -6.28 0.43
CA VAL A 598 12.61 -6.68 0.77
C VAL A 598 12.55 -8.11 1.34
N ASP A 599 13.45 -9.00 0.91
CA ASP A 599 13.42 -10.40 1.35
C ASP A 599 14.11 -10.60 2.69
N SER A 600 15.23 -9.90 2.96
CA SER A 600 15.88 -9.93 4.27
C SER A 600 15.00 -9.30 5.36
N MET A 601 14.18 -8.31 4.99
CA MET A 601 13.34 -7.54 5.92
C MET A 601 11.94 -8.12 6.20
N ARG A 602 11.63 -9.36 5.78
CA ARG A 602 10.30 -9.96 6.00
C ARG A 602 10.00 -10.36 7.44
N LYS A 603 11.02 -10.63 8.26
CA LYS A 603 10.84 -11.05 9.65
C LYS A 603 10.43 -9.85 10.52
N LYS A 604 9.49 -10.06 11.46
CA LYS A 604 9.11 -9.04 12.45
C LYS A 604 10.37 -8.58 13.19
N PHE A 605 10.58 -7.26 13.30
CA PHE A 605 11.74 -6.62 13.93
C PHE A 605 13.11 -6.73 13.20
N ALA A 606 13.20 -7.34 12.01
CA ALA A 606 14.49 -7.41 11.30
C ALA A 606 15.05 -6.04 10.92
N TYR A 607 14.17 -5.11 10.55
CA TYR A 607 14.55 -3.74 10.19
C TYR A 607 15.15 -2.98 11.38
N GLU A 608 14.53 -3.09 12.56
CA GLU A 608 14.97 -2.38 13.78
C GLU A 608 16.34 -2.87 14.23
N LYS A 609 16.54 -4.20 14.24
CA LYS A 609 17.85 -4.78 14.60
C LYS A 609 18.97 -4.36 13.66
N LEU A 610 18.70 -4.35 12.35
CA LEU A 610 19.73 -3.92 11.38
C LEU A 610 20.02 -2.43 11.54
N TYR A 611 19.00 -1.62 11.80
CA TYR A 611 19.19 -0.19 12.05
C TYR A 611 20.08 0.07 13.26
N GLU A 612 19.78 -0.57 14.39
CA GLU A 612 20.58 -0.47 15.62
C GLU A 612 22.03 -0.90 15.38
N LYS A 613 22.25 -1.96 14.60
CA LYS A 613 23.59 -2.47 14.23
C LYS A 613 24.40 -1.47 13.39
N ILE A 614 23.74 -0.77 12.46
CA ILE A 614 24.41 0.24 11.64
C ILE A 614 24.71 1.48 12.49
N GLU A 615 23.77 1.91 13.34
CA GLU A 615 23.92 3.07 14.23
C GLU A 615 25.02 2.84 15.30
N SER A 616 25.12 1.63 15.84
CA SER A 616 26.17 1.24 16.79
C SER A 616 27.56 1.10 16.16
N GLY A 617 27.65 1.15 14.83
CA GLY A 617 28.91 0.96 14.09
C GLY A 617 29.34 -0.50 13.96
N GLU A 618 28.47 -1.47 14.26
CA GLU A 618 28.76 -2.89 14.12
C GLU A 618 28.75 -3.36 12.66
N THR A 619 28.03 -2.67 11.76
CA THR A 619 28.07 -2.93 10.31
C THR A 619 29.11 -2.04 9.65
N ASP A 620 30.10 -2.62 8.97
CA ASP A 620 31.10 -1.85 8.22
C ASP A 620 30.63 -1.53 6.80
N ILE A 621 30.01 -2.50 6.13
CA ILE A 621 29.54 -2.38 4.75
C ILE A 621 28.07 -2.78 4.64
N LEU A 622 27.25 -1.84 4.17
CA LEU A 622 25.84 -2.08 3.91
C LEU A 622 25.58 -2.27 2.42
N VAL A 623 25.13 -3.46 2.02
CA VAL A 623 24.77 -3.76 0.62
C VAL A 623 23.25 -3.79 0.46
N GLY A 624 22.70 -3.05 -0.50
CA GLY A 624 21.26 -3.10 -0.71
C GLY A 624 20.70 -2.35 -1.89
N THR A 625 19.37 -2.32 -1.90
CA THR A 625 18.55 -1.82 -3.02
C THR A 625 18.03 -0.41 -2.76
N GLN A 626 17.01 0.00 -3.53
CA GLN A 626 16.20 1.20 -3.28
C GLN A 626 15.70 1.32 -1.83
N MET A 627 15.62 0.24 -1.04
CA MET A 627 15.25 0.35 0.36
C MET A 627 16.26 1.13 1.21
N ILE A 628 17.54 1.13 0.84
CA ILE A 628 18.58 1.86 1.58
C ILE A 628 18.40 3.38 1.43
N SER A 629 17.81 3.85 0.33
CA SER A 629 17.69 5.29 0.06
C SER A 629 16.60 5.98 0.91
N LYS A 630 15.67 5.21 1.48
CA LYS A 630 14.44 5.72 2.10
C LYS A 630 14.55 5.80 3.62
N GLY A 631 14.25 6.97 4.18
CA GLY A 631 13.83 7.10 5.58
C GLY A 631 14.87 6.81 6.68
N LEU A 632 16.09 6.45 6.32
CA LEU A 632 17.15 6.05 7.25
C LEU A 632 18.21 7.15 7.37
N ASP A 633 18.53 7.50 8.61
CA ASP A 633 19.60 8.42 8.93
C ASP A 633 20.78 7.63 9.51
N PHE A 634 21.96 7.76 8.89
CA PHE A 634 23.17 7.07 9.30
C PHE A 634 24.33 8.07 9.31
N ASP A 635 24.93 8.22 10.48
CA ASP A 635 25.87 9.29 10.77
C ASP A 635 27.30 9.02 10.28
N ASN A 636 27.68 7.74 10.18
CA ASN A 636 29.05 7.30 9.94
C ASN A 636 29.33 6.83 8.49
N ILE A 637 28.37 7.02 7.58
CA ILE A 637 28.54 6.62 6.17
C ILE A 637 29.25 7.74 5.41
N GLU A 638 30.48 7.49 4.96
CA GLU A 638 31.29 8.46 4.21
C GLU A 638 31.42 8.10 2.72
N LEU A 639 31.28 6.81 2.37
CA LEU A 639 31.39 6.34 0.99
C LEU A 639 30.11 5.69 0.50
N VAL A 640 29.64 6.10 -0.68
CA VAL A 640 28.59 5.42 -1.45
C VAL A 640 29.19 4.88 -2.74
N ALA A 641 29.08 3.56 -2.94
CA ALA A 641 29.58 2.86 -4.11
C ALA A 641 28.43 2.27 -4.94
N ILE A 642 28.45 2.53 -6.25
CA ILE A 642 27.48 1.99 -7.22
C ILE A 642 28.24 1.16 -8.26
N PRO A 643 28.40 -0.16 -8.04
CA PRO A 643 29.26 -0.99 -8.88
C PRO A 643 28.73 -1.20 -10.32
N ARG A 644 27.42 -1.06 -10.54
CA ARG A 644 26.78 -1.33 -11.85
C ARG A 644 25.66 -0.33 -12.13
N ALA A 645 26.01 0.92 -12.41
CA ALA A 645 25.03 1.98 -12.63
C ALA A 645 24.18 1.80 -13.90
N ASP A 646 24.73 1.18 -14.96
CA ASP A 646 24.04 1.01 -16.25
C ASP A 646 22.74 0.19 -16.14
N SER A 647 22.67 -0.72 -15.17
CA SER A 647 21.47 -1.53 -14.89
C SER A 647 20.23 -0.69 -14.59
N MET A 648 20.40 0.55 -14.13
CA MET A 648 19.30 1.47 -13.85
C MET A 648 18.71 2.10 -15.11
N LEU A 649 19.49 2.17 -16.21
CA LEU A 649 19.11 2.78 -17.48
C LEU A 649 18.48 1.78 -18.45
N TYR A 650 18.87 0.51 -18.41
CA TYR A 650 18.40 -0.54 -19.34
C TYR A 650 17.01 -1.10 -19.00
N VAL A 651 16.10 -0.25 -18.52
CA VAL A 651 14.70 -0.56 -18.28
C VAL A 651 13.86 0.05 -19.41
N GLN A 652 12.93 -0.72 -19.97
CA GLN A 652 12.00 -0.26 -21.03
C GLN A 652 10.93 0.70 -20.47
N ASP A 653 11.37 1.84 -19.97
CA ASP A 653 10.53 2.87 -19.38
C ASP A 653 11.21 4.23 -19.60
N PHE A 654 10.50 5.20 -20.17
CA PHE A 654 11.04 6.52 -20.46
C PHE A 654 11.45 7.29 -19.19
N ARG A 655 11.01 6.85 -18.01
CA ARG A 655 11.42 7.42 -16.71
C ARG A 655 12.69 6.78 -16.13
N ALA A 656 13.37 5.88 -16.86
CA ALA A 656 14.57 5.19 -16.37
C ALA A 656 15.66 6.17 -15.90
N GLU A 657 15.97 7.18 -16.72
CA GLU A 657 16.98 8.21 -16.39
C GLU A 657 16.60 9.04 -15.16
N GLU A 658 15.34 9.49 -15.07
CA GLU A 658 14.82 10.22 -13.91
C GLU A 658 14.97 9.37 -12.63
N ARG A 659 14.58 8.09 -12.68
CA ARG A 659 14.65 7.21 -11.52
C ARG A 659 16.09 6.90 -11.12
N ALA A 660 17.00 6.76 -12.09
CA ALA A 660 18.42 6.59 -11.82
C ALA A 660 18.97 7.81 -11.09
N PHE A 661 18.66 9.02 -11.58
CA PHE A 661 19.02 10.27 -10.91
C PHE A 661 18.47 10.36 -9.49
N GLN A 662 17.15 10.15 -9.30
CA GLN A 662 16.49 10.22 -7.99
C GLN A 662 17.14 9.27 -6.99
N LEU A 663 17.36 8.02 -7.40
CA LEU A 663 17.97 7.00 -6.55
C LEU A 663 19.42 7.35 -6.19
N ILE A 664 20.23 7.73 -7.17
CA ILE A 664 21.63 8.09 -6.93
C ILE A 664 21.72 9.30 -5.99
N THR A 665 21.00 10.38 -6.28
CA THR A 665 21.03 11.61 -5.47
C THR A 665 20.54 11.39 -4.04
N GLN A 666 19.50 10.55 -3.82
CA GLN A 666 19.05 10.23 -2.46
C GLN A 666 20.10 9.47 -1.66
N VAL A 667 20.72 8.47 -2.26
CA VAL A 667 21.73 7.65 -1.60
C VAL A 667 22.99 8.48 -1.34
N SER A 668 23.44 9.26 -2.32
CA SER A 668 24.50 10.25 -2.14
C SER A 668 24.20 11.25 -1.03
N GLY A 669 22.93 11.59 -0.85
CA GLY A 669 22.45 12.44 0.22
C GLY A 669 22.74 11.94 1.64
N ARG A 670 23.09 10.66 1.79
CA ARG A 670 23.46 10.01 3.06
C ARG A 670 24.97 10.02 3.33
N ALA A 671 25.80 10.21 2.32
CA ALA A 671 27.24 10.23 2.45
C ALA A 671 27.75 11.53 3.10
N GLY A 672 28.63 11.40 4.09
CA GLY A 672 29.36 12.51 4.71
C GLY A 672 28.44 13.55 5.36
N ARG A 673 27.34 13.11 5.94
CA ARG A 673 26.31 14.01 6.50
C ARG A 673 26.80 14.81 7.70
N ILE A 674 27.68 14.23 8.53
CA ILE A 674 28.30 14.91 9.67
C ILE A 674 29.67 15.49 9.30
N SER A 675 30.54 14.70 8.68
CA SER A 675 31.92 15.10 8.40
C SER A 675 32.05 16.09 7.24
N GLY A 676 31.12 16.07 6.29
CA GLY A 676 31.20 16.88 5.06
C GLY A 676 32.23 16.38 4.03
N GLU A 677 32.84 15.22 4.26
CA GLU A 677 33.83 14.58 3.38
C GLU A 677 33.24 13.40 2.58
N GLY A 678 31.93 13.41 2.31
CA GLY A 678 31.26 12.30 1.64
C GLY A 678 31.72 12.11 0.19
N LYS A 679 31.94 10.86 -0.23
CA LYS A 679 32.32 10.50 -1.59
C LYS A 679 31.32 9.54 -2.23
N VAL A 680 31.04 9.72 -3.52
CA VAL A 680 30.12 8.87 -4.30
C VAL A 680 30.84 8.36 -5.53
N LEU A 681 31.02 7.05 -5.61
CA LEU A 681 31.67 6.36 -6.72
C LEU A 681 30.64 5.67 -7.61
N ILE A 682 30.53 6.11 -8.86
CA ILE A 682 29.61 5.55 -9.84
C ILE A 682 30.41 4.79 -10.89
N GLN A 683 30.31 3.47 -10.87
CA GLN A 683 30.95 2.60 -11.84
C GLN A 683 30.00 2.26 -12.99
N THR A 684 30.42 2.57 -14.22
CA THR A 684 29.62 2.41 -15.45
C THR A 684 30.49 1.99 -16.63
N TYR A 685 29.89 1.27 -17.58
CA TYR A 685 30.51 0.97 -18.88
C TYR A 685 30.57 2.19 -19.82
N ASN A 686 29.72 3.20 -19.60
CA ASN A 686 29.66 4.42 -20.40
C ASN A 686 29.68 5.67 -19.53
N PRO A 687 30.87 6.09 -19.02
CA PRO A 687 31.01 7.31 -18.24
C PRO A 687 30.53 8.57 -18.97
N GLN A 688 30.56 8.58 -20.31
CA GLN A 688 30.15 9.73 -21.13
C GLN A 688 28.64 9.85 -21.32
N HIS A 689 27.84 8.96 -20.73
CA HIS A 689 26.38 9.07 -20.78
C HIS A 689 25.92 10.40 -20.15
N SER A 690 24.99 11.11 -20.82
CA SER A 690 24.51 12.44 -20.44
C SER A 690 24.09 12.53 -18.97
N VAL A 691 23.25 11.58 -18.53
CA VAL A 691 22.73 11.51 -17.16
C VAL A 691 23.85 11.41 -16.11
N PHE A 692 24.88 10.58 -16.32
CA PHE A 692 25.97 10.44 -15.34
C PHE A 692 26.86 11.68 -15.28
N GLN A 693 27.11 12.33 -16.41
CA GLN A 693 27.82 13.62 -16.45
C GLN A 693 27.02 14.71 -15.73
N LEU A 694 25.71 14.78 -15.95
CA LEU A 694 24.83 15.74 -15.26
C LEU A 694 24.74 15.50 -13.76
N ILE A 695 24.75 14.23 -13.32
CA ILE A 695 24.84 13.87 -11.90
C ILE A 695 26.17 14.34 -11.30
N LYS A 696 27.29 14.11 -12.00
CA LYS A 696 28.62 14.56 -11.58
C LYS A 696 28.70 16.07 -11.44
N ASP A 697 28.13 16.82 -12.38
CA ASP A 697 28.04 18.28 -12.34
C ASP A 697 27.20 18.80 -11.17
N ASN A 698 26.34 17.95 -10.59
CA ASN A 698 25.45 18.24 -9.46
C ASN A 698 24.59 19.52 -9.65
N ASN A 699 24.21 19.83 -10.89
CA ASN A 699 23.41 21.01 -11.22
C ASN A 699 21.95 20.62 -11.46
N GLN A 700 21.12 20.86 -10.45
CA GLN A 700 19.69 20.53 -10.45
C GLN A 700 18.94 21.18 -11.63
N GLU A 701 19.19 22.46 -11.93
CA GLU A 701 18.46 23.11 -13.02
C GLU A 701 18.79 22.50 -14.39
N LYS A 702 20.08 22.21 -14.64
CA LYS A 702 20.53 21.60 -15.89
C LYS A 702 19.92 20.22 -16.09
N ILE A 703 19.87 19.38 -15.04
CA ILE A 703 19.36 18.01 -15.19
C ILE A 703 17.85 17.99 -15.44
N TYR A 704 17.06 18.80 -14.73
CA TYR A 704 15.62 18.88 -15.00
C TYR A 704 15.32 19.49 -16.37
N ARG A 705 16.14 20.43 -16.84
CA ARG A 705 16.03 20.98 -18.20
C ARG A 705 16.27 19.90 -19.25
N HIS A 706 17.31 19.09 -19.08
CA HIS A 706 17.59 17.94 -19.96
C HIS A 706 16.41 16.97 -20.02
N PHE A 707 15.87 16.57 -18.86
CA PHE A 707 14.70 15.68 -18.82
C PHE A 707 13.48 16.30 -19.53
N LEU A 708 13.21 17.59 -19.32
CA LEU A 708 12.08 18.26 -19.97
C LEU A 708 12.25 18.37 -21.49
N GLU A 709 13.46 18.65 -21.97
CA GLU A 709 13.76 18.73 -23.41
C GLU A 709 13.57 17.37 -24.09
N GLU A 710 14.11 16.30 -23.52
CA GLU A 710 13.96 14.94 -24.04
C GLU A 710 12.49 14.50 -24.03
N ARG A 711 11.77 14.74 -22.93
CA ARG A 711 10.34 14.40 -22.85
C ARG A 711 9.49 15.22 -23.81
N LYS A 712 9.86 16.47 -24.09
CA LYS A 712 9.17 17.28 -25.10
C LYS A 712 9.40 16.73 -26.50
N LYS A 713 10.64 16.37 -26.82
CA LYS A 713 11.05 15.82 -28.12
C LYS A 713 10.35 14.50 -28.45
N PHE A 714 10.22 13.61 -27.48
CA PHE A 714 9.61 12.28 -27.68
C PHE A 714 8.12 12.19 -27.28
N LEU A 715 7.49 13.34 -27.01
CA LEU A 715 6.08 13.42 -26.62
C LEU A 715 5.78 12.51 -25.42
N TYR A 716 6.40 12.81 -24.28
CA TYR A 716 6.17 12.17 -22.99
C TYR A 716 5.64 13.15 -21.92
N PRO A 717 5.00 12.65 -20.85
CA PRO A 717 4.58 13.47 -19.72
C PRO A 717 5.75 14.29 -19.14
N PRO A 718 5.60 15.59 -18.85
CA PRO A 718 4.34 16.29 -18.62
C PRO A 718 3.74 16.99 -19.84
N PHE A 719 4.24 16.79 -21.07
CA PHE A 719 3.73 17.50 -22.25
C PHE A 719 2.49 16.82 -22.86
N VAL A 720 2.41 15.50 -22.75
CA VAL A 720 1.25 14.69 -23.13
C VAL A 720 0.69 13.92 -21.94
N LYS A 721 -0.47 13.31 -22.11
CA LYS A 721 -1.11 12.38 -21.20
C LYS A 721 -1.03 10.98 -21.82
N LEU A 722 -0.56 10.01 -21.06
CA LEU A 722 -0.48 8.61 -21.50
C LEU A 722 -1.65 7.82 -20.95
N ILE A 723 -2.29 6.99 -21.78
CA ILE A 723 -3.27 6.00 -21.35
C ILE A 723 -2.84 4.65 -21.91
N MET A 724 -2.54 3.70 -21.03
CA MET A 724 -2.27 2.32 -21.42
C MET A 724 -3.53 1.49 -21.26
N ILE A 725 -3.90 0.73 -22.29
CA ILE A 725 -5.02 -0.21 -22.27
C ILE A 725 -4.45 -1.61 -22.38
N GLU A 726 -4.69 -2.44 -21.36
CA GLU A 726 -4.33 -3.85 -21.39
C GLU A 726 -5.57 -4.72 -21.55
N LEU A 727 -5.52 -5.65 -22.50
CA LEU A 727 -6.55 -6.66 -22.71
C LEU A 727 -6.00 -8.02 -22.30
N LYS A 728 -6.77 -8.77 -21.49
CA LYS A 728 -6.35 -10.06 -20.94
C LYS A 728 -7.40 -11.14 -21.17
N HIS A 729 -6.98 -12.31 -21.64
CA HIS A 729 -7.87 -13.47 -21.80
C HIS A 729 -7.12 -14.80 -21.72
N ARG A 730 -7.80 -15.89 -21.35
CA ARG A 730 -7.18 -17.24 -21.30
C ARG A 730 -6.83 -17.82 -22.67
N LYS A 731 -7.52 -17.37 -23.72
CA LYS A 731 -7.30 -17.78 -25.12
C LYS A 731 -6.58 -16.67 -25.88
N GLU A 732 -5.38 -16.95 -26.39
CA GLU A 732 -4.52 -15.99 -27.11
C GLU A 732 -5.19 -15.44 -28.37
N ASP A 733 -5.69 -16.30 -29.24
CA ASP A 733 -6.36 -15.88 -30.49
C ASP A 733 -7.50 -14.90 -30.25
N LYS A 734 -8.24 -15.12 -29.15
CA LYS A 734 -9.39 -14.27 -28.80
C LYS A 734 -8.95 -12.87 -28.37
N VAL A 735 -7.93 -12.76 -27.51
CA VAL A 735 -7.42 -11.45 -27.08
C VAL A 735 -6.68 -10.73 -28.20
N ASN A 736 -5.97 -11.46 -29.07
CA ASN A 736 -5.31 -10.88 -30.24
C ASN A 736 -6.33 -10.28 -31.22
N ARG A 737 -7.37 -11.03 -31.59
CA ARG A 737 -8.44 -10.49 -32.46
C ARG A 737 -9.14 -9.29 -31.83
N ALA A 738 -9.40 -9.35 -30.52
CA ALA A 738 -10.04 -8.25 -29.82
C ALA A 738 -9.15 -7.00 -29.71
N SER A 739 -7.84 -7.17 -29.49
CA SER A 739 -6.91 -6.04 -29.44
C SER A 739 -6.77 -5.38 -30.80
N GLN A 740 -6.70 -6.16 -31.88
CA GLN A 740 -6.75 -5.67 -33.26
C GLN A 740 -8.05 -4.92 -33.55
N PHE A 741 -9.18 -5.50 -33.15
CA PHE A 741 -10.49 -4.87 -33.31
C PHE A 741 -10.58 -3.53 -32.56
N LEU A 742 -10.25 -3.50 -31.26
CA LEU A 742 -10.19 -2.26 -30.49
C LEU A 742 -9.23 -1.25 -31.12
N GLY A 743 -8.06 -1.70 -31.59
CA GLY A 743 -7.10 -0.85 -32.31
C GLY A 743 -7.67 -0.25 -33.61
N SER A 744 -8.53 -0.97 -34.34
CA SER A 744 -9.21 -0.43 -35.52
C SER A 744 -10.29 0.59 -35.17
N ILE A 745 -11.07 0.36 -34.11
CA ILE A 745 -12.05 1.34 -33.60
C ILE A 745 -11.33 2.61 -33.16
N LEU A 746 -10.24 2.49 -32.41
CA LEU A 746 -9.48 3.66 -31.97
C LEU A 746 -8.95 4.47 -33.16
N ARG A 747 -8.41 3.82 -34.20
CA ARG A 747 -7.94 4.49 -35.43
C ARG A 747 -9.05 5.16 -36.25
N LYS A 748 -10.29 4.71 -36.10
CA LYS A 748 -11.47 5.33 -36.76
C LYS A 748 -11.77 6.71 -36.16
N TYR A 749 -11.60 6.88 -34.85
CA TYR A 749 -12.00 8.11 -34.16
C TYR A 749 -10.85 8.98 -33.66
N LEU A 750 -9.67 8.41 -33.44
CA LEU A 750 -8.49 9.11 -32.93
C LEU A 750 -7.41 9.20 -34.02
N PRO A 751 -6.60 10.27 -34.04
CA PRO A 751 -5.46 10.39 -34.94
C PRO A 751 -4.48 9.23 -34.77
N GLU A 752 -4.00 8.68 -35.88
CA GLU A 752 -3.10 7.51 -35.88
C GLU A 752 -1.81 7.77 -35.09
N GLU A 753 -1.28 8.99 -35.14
CA GLU A 753 -0.10 9.44 -34.39
C GLU A 753 -0.23 9.29 -32.86
N CYS A 754 -1.46 9.29 -32.35
CA CYS A 754 -1.74 9.15 -30.92
C CYS A 754 -1.81 7.69 -30.47
N ILE A 755 -1.78 6.71 -31.37
CA ILE A 755 -2.00 5.29 -31.07
C ILE A 755 -0.74 4.49 -31.34
N LEU A 756 -0.25 3.80 -30.31
CA LEU A 756 0.85 2.83 -30.41
C LEU A 756 0.33 1.43 -30.08
N GLY A 757 0.64 0.45 -30.93
CA GLY A 757 0.08 -0.90 -30.86
C GLY A 757 -1.19 -1.06 -31.71
N PRO A 758 -2.00 -2.12 -31.50
CA PRO A 758 -1.88 -3.14 -30.46
C PRO A 758 -0.66 -4.05 -30.64
N GLU A 759 0.00 -4.38 -29.53
CA GLU A 759 1.13 -5.31 -29.50
C GLU A 759 0.99 -6.28 -28.32
N LYS A 760 1.75 -7.38 -28.36
CA LYS A 760 1.85 -8.30 -27.22
C LYS A 760 2.57 -7.57 -26.08
N SER A 761 2.02 -7.63 -24.87
CA SER A 761 2.65 -7.00 -23.70
C SER A 761 4.07 -7.55 -23.49
N PRO A 762 5.01 -6.78 -22.89
CA PRO A 762 6.38 -7.25 -22.61
C PRO A 762 6.41 -8.59 -21.88
N ILE A 763 5.41 -8.82 -21.01
CA ILE A 763 5.07 -10.13 -20.49
C ILE A 763 3.81 -10.62 -21.20
N GLY A 764 3.99 -11.49 -22.19
CA GLY A 764 2.90 -11.90 -23.09
C GLY A 764 1.82 -12.78 -22.47
N LYS A 765 2.09 -13.40 -21.32
CA LYS A 765 1.13 -14.24 -20.58
C LYS A 765 1.36 -14.04 -19.07
N LEU A 766 0.31 -14.01 -18.25
CA LEU A 766 0.42 -13.94 -16.79
C LEU A 766 -0.76 -14.68 -16.17
N ASN A 767 -0.51 -15.55 -15.20
CA ASN A 767 -1.55 -16.28 -14.48
C ASN A 767 -2.58 -16.94 -15.41
N LEU A 768 -2.09 -17.62 -16.47
CA LEU A 768 -2.86 -18.26 -17.54
C LEU A 768 -3.64 -17.30 -18.45
N MET A 769 -3.38 -16.00 -18.38
CA MET A 769 -4.02 -14.98 -19.21
C MET A 769 -3.00 -14.37 -20.18
N TYR A 770 -3.24 -14.53 -21.48
CA TYR A 770 -2.50 -13.82 -22.53
C TYR A 770 -2.84 -12.33 -22.49
N GLN A 771 -1.85 -11.48 -22.76
CA GLN A 771 -1.97 -10.02 -22.59
C GLN A 771 -1.48 -9.27 -23.81
N TYR A 772 -2.31 -8.31 -24.25
CA TYR A 772 -1.99 -7.37 -25.30
C TYR A 772 -2.18 -5.96 -24.76
N GLN A 773 -1.41 -5.00 -25.28
CA GLN A 773 -1.46 -3.62 -24.86
C GLN A 773 -1.61 -2.65 -26.04
N ILE A 774 -2.24 -1.50 -25.77
CA ILE A 774 -2.31 -0.33 -26.64
C ILE A 774 -1.92 0.88 -25.79
N LEU A 775 -0.95 1.66 -26.26
CA LEU A 775 -0.51 2.88 -25.60
C LEU A 775 -1.02 4.09 -26.38
N LEU A 776 -1.76 4.96 -25.70
CA LEU A 776 -2.30 6.20 -26.25
C LEU A 776 -1.50 7.41 -25.75
N LYS A 777 -1.12 8.30 -26.67
CA LYS A 777 -0.43 9.56 -26.39
C LYS A 777 -1.34 10.75 -26.73
N PHE A 778 -1.99 11.33 -25.73
CA PHE A 778 -2.92 12.45 -25.95
C PHE A 778 -2.32 13.81 -25.58
N PRO A 779 -2.52 14.86 -26.41
CA PRO A 779 -2.08 16.20 -26.06
C PRO A 779 -2.87 16.76 -24.86
N ARG A 780 -2.22 17.60 -24.06
CA ARG A 780 -2.86 18.29 -22.91
C ARG A 780 -3.80 19.42 -23.34
N GLY A 781 -4.67 19.84 -22.42
CA GLY A 781 -5.58 20.98 -22.59
C GLY A 781 -7.01 20.57 -22.92
N LYS A 782 -7.78 21.45 -23.59
CA LYS A 782 -9.20 21.20 -23.93
C LYS A 782 -9.37 19.92 -24.77
N LYS A 783 -8.46 19.68 -25.71
CA LYS A 783 -8.44 18.48 -26.55
C LYS A 783 -8.35 17.17 -25.77
N TYR A 784 -7.75 17.15 -24.57
CA TYR A 784 -7.66 15.92 -23.77
C TYR A 784 -9.04 15.40 -23.35
N LYS A 785 -9.95 16.31 -22.95
CA LYS A 785 -11.32 15.92 -22.58
C LYS A 785 -12.08 15.36 -23.79
N GLU A 786 -11.92 15.98 -24.95
CA GLU A 786 -12.51 15.52 -26.21
C GLU A 786 -12.00 14.13 -26.58
N PHE A 787 -10.68 13.90 -26.59
CA PHE A 787 -10.10 12.59 -26.88
C PHE A 787 -10.52 11.52 -25.88
N LYS A 788 -10.70 11.89 -24.61
CA LYS A 788 -11.18 10.97 -23.58
C LYS A 788 -12.65 10.58 -23.79
N ASN A 789 -13.50 11.51 -24.20
CA ASN A 789 -14.88 11.22 -24.56
C ASN A 789 -14.96 10.30 -25.79
N ILE A 790 -14.11 10.55 -26.79
CA ILE A 790 -13.98 9.68 -27.97
C ILE A 790 -13.48 8.28 -27.58
N LEU A 791 -12.54 8.19 -26.63
CA LEU A 791 -12.07 6.92 -26.10
C LEU A 791 -13.20 6.14 -25.41
N LEU A 792 -14.05 6.82 -24.63
CA LEU A 792 -15.23 6.21 -24.02
C LEU A 792 -16.20 5.67 -25.08
N GLN A 793 -16.50 6.45 -26.13
CA GLN A 793 -17.31 5.98 -27.26
C GLN A 793 -16.71 4.74 -27.94
N SER A 794 -15.38 4.70 -28.08
CA SER A 794 -14.67 3.55 -28.63
C SER A 794 -14.80 2.31 -27.75
N PHE A 795 -14.89 2.49 -26.43
CA PHE A 795 -15.14 1.40 -25.49
C PHE A 795 -16.58 0.90 -25.55
N ASP A 796 -17.55 1.80 -25.71
CA ASP A 796 -18.96 1.43 -25.85
C ASP A 796 -19.15 0.54 -27.10
N GLU A 797 -18.62 0.96 -28.27
CA GLU A 797 -18.65 0.16 -29.52
C GLU A 797 -17.92 -1.19 -29.36
N PHE A 798 -16.85 -1.24 -28.58
CA PHE A 798 -16.15 -2.50 -28.28
C PHE A 798 -16.98 -3.44 -27.39
N GLU A 799 -17.72 -2.91 -26.42
CA GLU A 799 -18.54 -3.67 -25.47
C GLU A 799 -19.84 -4.21 -26.08
N GLU A 800 -20.35 -3.59 -27.15
CA GLU A 800 -21.49 -4.11 -27.94
C GLU A 800 -21.20 -5.49 -28.56
N ILE A 801 -19.93 -5.79 -28.86
CA ILE A 801 -19.54 -7.07 -29.43
C ILE A 801 -19.56 -8.17 -28.36
N THR A 802 -20.66 -8.92 -28.33
CA THR A 802 -20.88 -10.06 -27.41
C THR A 802 -19.72 -11.05 -27.38
N ALA A 803 -19.05 -11.27 -28.53
CA ALA A 803 -17.90 -12.14 -28.63
C ALA A 803 -16.75 -11.73 -27.69
N TYR A 804 -16.61 -10.44 -27.33
CA TYR A 804 -15.49 -9.92 -26.53
C TYR A 804 -15.82 -9.65 -25.06
N GLN A 805 -17.06 -9.86 -24.60
CA GLN A 805 -17.48 -9.62 -23.21
C GLN A 805 -16.67 -10.37 -22.13
N SER A 806 -16.05 -11.51 -22.47
CA SER A 806 -15.23 -12.27 -21.54
C SER A 806 -13.80 -11.74 -21.37
N ILE A 807 -13.41 -10.72 -22.13
CA ILE A 807 -12.05 -10.13 -22.11
C ILE A 807 -11.96 -9.15 -20.95
N LYS A 808 -10.90 -9.29 -20.14
CA LYS A 808 -10.62 -8.33 -19.07
C LYS A 808 -9.89 -7.14 -19.67
N LYS A 809 -10.50 -5.97 -19.59
CA LYS A 809 -9.94 -4.67 -19.98
C LYS A 809 -9.43 -3.95 -18.72
N LEU A 810 -8.15 -3.58 -18.70
CA LEU A 810 -7.55 -2.75 -17.66
C LEU A 810 -7.05 -1.45 -18.29
N ILE A 811 -7.29 -0.31 -17.62
CA ILE A 811 -6.94 1.01 -18.12
C ILE A 811 -6.03 1.70 -17.10
N PHE A 812 -4.86 2.14 -17.55
CA PHE A 812 -3.89 2.87 -16.74
C PHE A 812 -3.77 4.30 -17.27
N VAL A 813 -4.46 5.22 -16.63
CA VAL A 813 -4.37 6.65 -16.95
C VAL A 813 -3.09 7.24 -16.33
N ASP A 814 -2.48 8.18 -17.03
CA ASP A 814 -1.21 8.82 -16.70
C ASP A 814 0.00 7.87 -16.66
N PHE A 815 -0.04 6.76 -17.41
CA PHE A 815 0.90 5.61 -17.37
C PHE A 815 2.38 5.91 -17.02
#